data_AF-A0A1Y4NXA6-F1
#
_entry.id   AF-A0A1Y4NXA6-F1
#
_cell.length_a   1.000
_cell.length_b   1.000
_cell.length_c   1.000
_cell.angle_alpha   90.00
_cell.angle_beta   90.00
_cell.angle_gamma   90.00
#
_symmetry.space_group_name_H-M   'P 1'
#
loop_
_entity.id
_entity.type
_entity.pdbx_description
1 polymer ?
#
loop_
_entity_poly.entity_id
_entity_poly.type
_entity_poly.pdbx_seq_one_letter_code
_entity_poly.pdbx_strand_id
1 'polypeptide(L)'
;MRNTKRKGGAAYEAGLRQKNIVAESVDSVNKGEVCMKRRTRLLSGVLFSVFLLAAAGGSRSFAGEDEGADSISGRMSLAEELGLSGYVDPEGYLTEEYLGDKSTLELERSGTAQLIRSYSPETAKKKVPAGVKSAVRTAVPAARSAGGTVTASELVRYMNTVVGYFEVNGIQAFCAEHGVDRPLVGETTSAPETVTDSMQRKVLYYGYSGPKQWSGIFSFEQGRAVTSLALSYYYSGADSLNWGIHGNYSTQMGLSGFIDYIESAAEAPEGFKVYKVSTGNGAKQDLMYWEYQPNGYLSLAKRSANTSVTAQNPLYSLEGAKYGVYTDEACRTPALTADTGVNAVLETDASGNAGTVCLKVGTYYVKEIKAPQGYKADDAAVKVSVAANHTSAVPNTPVVTDTPVMLPVSILLRKVDAETGGAAQGTGSLEGAQFRVKFYGTRSSSDPAKDGDTPLRTWIFVTDAEGKLKYSTEYLLSGDDLYYDAGEKPALPYGTLTFEEIAPPPGYLADSQIITASIEEGSGGSGTIVYQEPVQKENIIRLNLKKVQSGTDLPVSGVVFEHTGPDGTKTRYTTDSEGMAVIRGLREGKHTVREVGVPDGLSLNENVITFTVDRKGNVTVTSKAEVTELSGAIVVTAKQAGATDIRVENQPAPFTLKICKENEKGKVLEGAKFTLYSDSGCSRTVAKAVTGKDGTLTLEGLHPGTVYYLKETEAPAGYRLPMDEEGEDVVWEICAESSVPEGTFTFYVNGKAYTDREGQFCVEGTKKDRIARMTIYNETGIRLPKTGSGGTLLMTAAGILLAAAAFTVSVRDRGTGRRKR
;
A
#
# COMPACT_ATOMS: atom_id res chain seq x y z
N MET A 1 29.22 -38.88 15.44
CA MET A 1 28.37 -39.86 16.18
C MET A 1 27.20 -40.19 15.24
N ARG A 2 26.77 -41.44 14.98
CA ARG A 2 26.12 -42.43 15.87
C ARG A 2 24.92 -41.80 16.63
N ASN A 3 23.67 -42.31 16.58
CA ASN A 3 23.20 -43.61 16.07
C ASN A 3 21.71 -43.63 15.61
N THR A 4 21.42 -44.53 14.66
CA THR A 4 20.22 -45.36 14.40
C THR A 4 18.97 -45.24 15.31
N LYS A 5 17.73 -45.51 14.88
CA LYS A 5 17.19 -46.55 13.93
C LYS A 5 16.02 -45.96 13.07
N ARG A 6 15.60 -46.43 11.87
CA ARG A 6 15.39 -47.77 11.24
C ARG A 6 14.19 -48.58 11.81
N LYS A 7 13.34 -49.26 11.03
CA LYS A 7 13.07 -49.27 9.56
C LYS A 7 11.82 -50.13 9.21
N GLY A 8 11.09 -49.78 8.14
CA GLY A 8 10.28 -50.72 7.31
C GLY A 8 8.85 -51.07 7.79
N GLY A 9 7.97 -51.59 6.93
CA GLY A 9 8.07 -51.68 5.46
C GLY A 9 7.18 -52.76 4.79
N ALA A 10 6.82 -52.50 3.52
CA ALA A 10 6.30 -53.41 2.49
C ALA A 10 4.89 -54.07 2.66
N ALA A 11 4.00 -53.58 1.81
CA ALA A 11 2.79 -54.15 1.19
C ALA A 11 2.62 -55.68 1.07
N TYR A 12 1.34 -56.09 0.93
CA TYR A 12 0.88 -57.02 -0.13
C TYR A 12 -0.57 -56.67 -0.54
N GLU A 13 -1.03 -57.20 -1.68
CA GLU A 13 -2.33 -56.90 -2.33
C GLU A 13 -3.51 -57.72 -1.77
N ALA A 14 -4.76 -57.23 -1.94
CA ALA A 14 -5.80 -57.88 -2.76
C ALA A 14 -7.25 -57.37 -2.51
N GLY A 15 -8.04 -57.23 -3.58
CA GLY A 15 -9.33 -57.94 -3.71
C GLY A 15 -10.62 -57.40 -3.06
N LEU A 16 -11.46 -56.78 -3.91
CA LEU A 16 -12.93 -56.98 -4.03
C LEU A 16 -13.96 -56.48 -2.96
N ARG A 17 -14.93 -55.72 -3.52
CA ARG A 17 -16.42 -55.81 -3.37
C ARG A 17 -17.16 -55.08 -2.23
N GLN A 18 -18.32 -54.58 -2.65
CA GLN A 18 -19.44 -54.05 -1.84
C GLN A 18 -20.25 -55.18 -1.18
N LYS A 19 -20.87 -54.86 -0.03
CA LYS A 19 -22.20 -55.29 0.45
C LYS A 19 -22.55 -54.38 1.66
N ASN A 20 -23.68 -53.69 1.72
CA ASN A 20 -25.05 -54.17 1.98
C ASN A 20 -25.17 -55.10 3.19
N ILE A 21 -25.82 -54.61 4.25
CA ILE A 21 -26.45 -55.42 5.30
C ILE A 21 -27.90 -54.95 5.48
N VAL A 22 -28.82 -55.92 5.47
CA VAL A 22 -30.26 -55.87 5.73
C VAL A 22 -30.60 -57.23 6.42
N ALA A 23 -31.84 -57.42 6.89
CA ALA A 23 -32.41 -58.55 7.66
C ALA A 23 -32.40 -58.30 9.18
N GLU A 24 -33.51 -58.34 9.94
CA GLU A 24 -34.75 -59.18 9.97
C GLU A 24 -34.66 -60.41 10.88
N SER A 25 -35.62 -60.52 11.81
CA SER A 25 -36.35 -61.73 12.27
C SER A 25 -37.17 -61.34 13.53
N VAL A 26 -38.51 -61.46 13.61
CA VAL A 26 -39.46 -62.58 13.42
C VAL A 26 -39.81 -63.31 14.74
N ASP A 27 -40.87 -62.80 15.39
CA ASP A 27 -42.13 -63.48 15.79
C ASP A 27 -42.22 -64.68 16.78
N SER A 28 -43.42 -64.82 17.38
CA SER A 28 -44.03 -66.01 18.04
C SER A 28 -43.59 -66.36 19.51
N VAL A 29 -44.45 -66.34 20.56
CA VAL A 29 -45.60 -67.23 20.96
C VAL A 29 -45.13 -68.44 21.84
N ASN A 30 -45.73 -68.88 22.98
CA ASN A 30 -47.11 -68.84 23.50
C ASN A 30 -47.24 -69.09 25.05
N LYS A 31 -48.48 -68.93 25.58
CA LYS A 31 -49.10 -69.49 26.84
C LYS A 31 -48.59 -68.98 28.22
N GLY A 32 -49.42 -68.94 29.27
CA GLY A 32 -50.85 -69.31 29.44
C GLY A 32 -51.57 -68.38 30.46
N GLU A 33 -52.88 -68.12 30.34
CA GLU A 33 -54.04 -68.87 30.89
C GLU A 33 -54.26 -68.70 32.42
N VAL A 34 -55.47 -68.44 32.95
CA VAL A 34 -56.83 -68.25 32.35
C VAL A 34 -57.36 -66.81 32.71
N CYS A 35 -58.55 -66.43 33.23
CA CYS A 35 -59.85 -67.04 33.58
C CYS A 35 -61.00 -65.98 33.58
N MET A 36 -62.19 -66.34 33.03
CA MET A 36 -63.61 -65.96 33.36
C MET A 36 -64.00 -64.58 34.00
N LYS A 37 -65.19 -63.98 33.79
CA LYS A 37 -66.41 -64.26 32.98
C LYS A 37 -67.32 -62.99 32.94
N ARG A 38 -68.21 -62.88 31.94
CA ARG A 38 -69.47 -62.09 32.06
C ARG A 38 -70.58 -62.96 32.69
N ARG A 39 -71.39 -62.43 33.63
CA ARG A 39 -72.89 -62.50 33.66
C ARG A 39 -73.55 -62.08 35.01
N THR A 40 -74.38 -61.05 34.94
CA THR A 40 -75.76 -60.90 35.47
C THR A 40 -76.19 -61.24 36.93
N ARG A 41 -76.82 -60.22 37.56
CA ARG A 41 -78.15 -60.20 38.27
C ARG A 41 -78.31 -60.43 39.80
N LEU A 42 -79.35 -59.72 40.32
CA LEU A 42 -80.17 -59.85 41.55
C LEU A 42 -79.73 -59.25 42.91
N LEU A 43 -80.56 -58.30 43.39
CA LEU A 43 -81.09 -57.99 44.77
C LEU A 43 -80.14 -57.90 46.00
N SER A 44 -80.45 -57.17 47.08
CA SER A 44 -81.64 -56.36 47.50
C SER A 44 -81.19 -55.04 48.19
N GLY A 45 -82.03 -54.00 48.31
CA GLY A 45 -82.84 -53.66 49.51
C GLY A 45 -82.06 -52.74 50.49
N VAL A 46 -82.56 -51.63 51.05
CA VAL A 46 -83.93 -51.24 51.46
C VAL A 46 -84.05 -49.68 51.58
N LEU A 47 -85.17 -49.11 51.09
CA LEU A 47 -85.84 -47.80 51.37
C LEU A 47 -85.01 -46.48 51.54
N PHE A 48 -85.51 -45.28 51.22
CA PHE A 48 -86.88 -44.74 51.39
C PHE A 48 -87.35 -43.83 50.23
N SER A 49 -88.67 -43.61 50.15
CA SER A 49 -89.42 -42.79 49.14
C SER A 49 -89.40 -41.28 49.48
N VAL A 50 -89.97 -40.29 48.74
CA VAL A 50 -91.00 -40.15 47.67
C VAL A 50 -90.60 -38.87 46.86
N PHE A 51 -90.83 -38.64 45.56
CA PHE A 51 -92.11 -38.40 44.84
C PHE A 51 -91.91 -38.38 43.31
N LEU A 52 -93.00 -38.52 42.53
CA LEU A 52 -93.04 -38.42 41.06
C LEU A 52 -93.29 -36.98 40.59
N LEU A 53 -92.79 -36.61 39.40
CA LEU A 53 -93.68 -36.29 38.26
C LEU A 53 -93.00 -36.37 36.88
N ALA A 54 -93.84 -36.62 35.86
CA ALA A 54 -93.70 -36.32 34.42
C ALA A 54 -92.34 -36.51 33.70
N ALA A 55 -92.28 -37.53 32.84
CA ALA A 55 -91.39 -37.54 31.67
C ALA A 55 -92.22 -37.36 30.39
N ALA A 56 -92.18 -36.17 29.79
CA ALA A 56 -92.71 -35.88 28.46
C ALA A 56 -92.05 -34.60 27.90
N GLY A 57 -91.64 -34.63 26.63
CA GLY A 57 -90.81 -33.58 26.02
C GLY A 57 -89.47 -34.16 25.55
N GLY A 58 -89.17 -34.30 24.27
CA GLY A 58 -89.87 -33.82 23.07
C GLY A 58 -88.97 -32.86 22.32
N SER A 59 -88.05 -33.42 21.52
CA SER A 59 -87.05 -32.66 20.76
C SER A 59 -87.71 -31.71 19.76
N ARG A 60 -87.68 -30.39 20.04
CA ARG A 60 -88.02 -29.36 19.07
C ARG A 60 -86.81 -29.03 18.20
N SER A 61 -86.93 -29.27 16.90
CA SER A 61 -86.05 -28.69 15.89
C SER A 61 -86.40 -27.22 15.69
N PHE A 62 -85.60 -26.30 16.23
CA PHE A 62 -85.71 -24.89 15.89
C PHE A 62 -85.16 -24.64 14.47
N ALA A 63 -86.07 -24.70 13.52
CA ALA A 63 -85.88 -24.30 12.13
C ALA A 63 -87.18 -23.58 11.68
N GLY A 64 -87.29 -22.32 12.07
CA GLY A 64 -88.45 -21.46 11.83
C GLY A 64 -88.16 -20.03 12.31
N GLU A 65 -88.65 -19.05 11.58
CA GLU A 65 -88.53 -17.63 11.90
C GLU A 65 -89.64 -17.24 12.89
N ASP A 66 -89.42 -17.48 14.19
CA ASP A 66 -90.28 -16.95 15.26
C ASP A 66 -89.88 -15.51 15.62
N GLU A 67 -90.84 -14.60 15.80
CA GLU A 67 -90.63 -13.26 16.40
C GLU A 67 -90.39 -13.34 17.93
N GLY A 68 -89.70 -14.39 18.39
CA GLY A 68 -89.47 -14.72 19.78
C GLY A 68 -88.42 -13.83 20.45
N ALA A 69 -88.84 -13.11 21.50
CA ALA A 69 -87.99 -12.42 22.49
C ALA A 69 -87.09 -11.25 22.05
N ASP A 70 -87.03 -10.84 20.77
CA ASP A 70 -86.37 -9.56 20.42
C ASP A 70 -87.30 -8.32 20.52
N SER A 71 -88.62 -8.51 20.59
CA SER A 71 -89.58 -7.46 20.97
C SER A 71 -89.72 -7.32 22.50
N ILE A 72 -90.14 -6.13 22.97
CA ILE A 72 -90.42 -5.92 24.41
C ILE A 72 -91.50 -6.90 24.90
N SER A 73 -92.58 -7.06 24.14
CA SER A 73 -93.66 -8.01 24.46
C SER A 73 -93.16 -9.46 24.51
N GLY A 74 -92.26 -9.85 23.59
CA GLY A 74 -91.64 -11.18 23.60
C GLY A 74 -90.78 -11.42 24.85
N ARG A 75 -89.99 -10.43 25.28
CA ARG A 75 -89.23 -10.53 26.54
C ARG A 75 -90.12 -10.56 27.77
N MET A 76 -91.16 -9.72 27.83
CA MET A 76 -92.12 -9.75 28.94
C MET A 76 -92.81 -11.11 29.06
N SER A 77 -93.20 -11.72 27.93
CA SER A 77 -93.79 -13.07 27.92
C SER A 77 -92.80 -14.16 28.37
N LEU A 78 -91.52 -14.08 27.95
CA LEU A 78 -90.49 -15.02 28.39
C LEU A 78 -90.12 -14.81 29.87
N ALA A 79 -90.13 -13.57 30.36
CA ALA A 79 -89.96 -13.27 31.78
C ALA A 79 -91.11 -13.84 32.61
N GLU A 80 -92.35 -13.82 32.11
CA GLU A 80 -93.48 -14.48 32.77
C GLU A 80 -93.36 -16.02 32.75
N GLU A 81 -92.98 -16.62 31.62
CA GLU A 81 -92.74 -18.07 31.50
C GLU A 81 -91.65 -18.57 32.46
N LEU A 82 -90.58 -17.80 32.64
CA LEU A 82 -89.47 -18.13 33.56
C LEU A 82 -89.74 -17.71 35.02
N GLY A 83 -90.88 -17.07 35.33
CA GLY A 83 -91.22 -16.60 36.68
C GLY A 83 -90.45 -15.35 37.15
N LEU A 84 -89.90 -14.58 36.22
CA LEU A 84 -88.98 -13.46 36.43
C LEU A 84 -89.60 -12.06 36.18
N SER A 85 -90.93 -11.95 36.02
CA SER A 85 -91.60 -10.66 35.76
C SER A 85 -91.34 -9.57 36.80
N GLY A 86 -90.97 -9.94 38.04
CA GLY A 86 -90.56 -8.99 39.09
C GLY A 86 -89.13 -8.48 38.98
N TYR A 87 -88.30 -9.09 38.11
CA TYR A 87 -86.87 -8.81 37.96
C TYR A 87 -86.51 -8.21 36.58
N VAL A 88 -87.49 -7.80 35.78
CA VAL A 88 -87.26 -7.14 34.48
C VAL A 88 -87.60 -5.66 34.50
N ASP A 89 -86.84 -4.88 33.75
CA ASP A 89 -87.08 -3.46 33.51
C ASP A 89 -88.22 -3.23 32.48
N PRO A 90 -88.71 -1.99 32.28
CA PRO A 90 -89.80 -1.70 31.33
C PRO A 90 -89.51 -2.02 29.86
N GLU A 91 -88.26 -2.32 29.48
CA GLU A 91 -87.88 -2.78 28.14
C GLU A 91 -87.79 -4.32 28.05
N GLY A 92 -88.07 -5.02 29.16
CA GLY A 92 -88.10 -6.47 29.29
C GLY A 92 -86.75 -7.11 29.62
N TYR A 93 -85.75 -6.34 30.04
CA TYR A 93 -84.42 -6.88 30.35
C TYR A 93 -84.21 -7.07 31.86
N LEU A 94 -83.48 -8.12 32.25
CA LEU A 94 -83.23 -8.43 33.66
C LEU A 94 -82.42 -7.32 34.37
N THR A 95 -82.78 -7.04 35.61
CA THR A 95 -82.14 -6.05 36.48
C THR A 95 -80.94 -6.65 37.23
N GLU A 96 -80.03 -5.78 37.69
CA GLU A 96 -78.88 -6.18 38.52
C GLU A 96 -79.26 -6.93 39.81
N GLU A 97 -80.51 -6.80 40.30
CA GLU A 97 -81.05 -7.58 41.43
C GLU A 97 -81.09 -9.10 41.15
N TYR A 98 -81.25 -9.51 39.90
CA TYR A 98 -81.21 -10.92 39.47
C TYR A 98 -79.87 -11.31 38.82
N LEU A 99 -79.06 -10.33 38.39
CA LEU A 99 -77.81 -10.57 37.66
C LEU A 99 -76.53 -10.46 38.53
N GLY A 100 -76.63 -10.01 39.78
CA GLY A 100 -75.49 -9.78 40.67
C GLY A 100 -74.97 -11.03 41.42
N ASP A 101 -75.80 -12.07 41.52
CA ASP A 101 -75.58 -13.30 42.31
C ASP A 101 -75.53 -14.57 41.45
N LYS A 102 -75.23 -14.46 40.15
CA LYS A 102 -75.23 -15.59 39.19
C LYS A 102 -74.00 -15.60 38.29
N SER A 103 -73.51 -16.80 38.00
CA SER A 103 -72.56 -17.03 36.92
C SER A 103 -73.21 -16.86 35.54
N THR A 104 -72.40 -16.61 34.52
CA THR A 104 -72.89 -16.52 33.14
C THR A 104 -73.42 -17.86 32.62
N LEU A 105 -72.88 -18.99 33.11
CA LEU A 105 -73.39 -20.34 32.84
C LEU A 105 -74.76 -20.62 33.47
N GLU A 106 -75.11 -20.02 34.61
CA GLU A 106 -76.45 -20.14 35.22
C GLU A 106 -77.50 -19.31 34.49
N LEU A 107 -77.14 -18.11 34.02
CA LEU A 107 -77.99 -17.28 33.15
C LEU A 107 -78.26 -18.00 31.81
N GLU A 108 -77.25 -18.69 31.28
CA GLU A 108 -77.38 -19.54 30.09
C GLU A 108 -78.27 -20.77 30.35
N ARG A 109 -78.07 -21.49 31.46
CA ARG A 109 -78.83 -22.70 31.82
C ARG A 109 -80.28 -22.43 32.23
N SER A 110 -80.57 -21.25 32.77
CA SER A 110 -81.94 -20.79 33.09
C SER A 110 -82.75 -20.33 31.87
N GLY A 111 -82.15 -20.31 30.67
CA GLY A 111 -82.79 -19.80 29.45
C GLY A 111 -82.94 -18.28 29.41
N THR A 112 -82.39 -17.55 30.38
CA THR A 112 -82.57 -16.11 30.53
C THR A 112 -81.77 -15.27 29.54
N ALA A 113 -80.95 -15.88 28.69
CA ALA A 113 -80.10 -15.20 27.70
C ALA A 113 -80.83 -14.14 26.88
N GLN A 114 -82.05 -14.40 26.42
CA GLN A 114 -82.83 -13.42 25.64
C GLN A 114 -83.30 -12.20 26.46
N LEU A 115 -83.41 -12.34 27.78
CA LEU A 115 -83.71 -11.25 28.73
C LEU A 115 -82.46 -10.47 29.15
N ILE A 116 -81.26 -10.84 28.70
CA ILE A 116 -80.04 -10.09 28.97
C ILE A 116 -79.90 -8.90 28.02
N ARG A 117 -79.70 -7.72 28.61
CA ARG A 117 -79.38 -6.49 27.88
C ARG A 117 -77.94 -6.56 27.34
N SER A 118 -77.79 -7.06 26.12
CA SER A 118 -76.46 -7.19 25.50
C SER A 118 -75.77 -5.85 25.31
N TYR A 119 -74.57 -5.73 25.88
CA TYR A 119 -73.60 -4.71 25.53
C TYR A 119 -73.10 -4.90 24.09
N SER A 120 -72.96 -3.79 23.37
CA SER A 120 -72.24 -3.72 22.10
C SER A 120 -71.55 -2.35 21.97
N PRO A 121 -70.28 -2.27 21.51
CA PRO A 121 -69.54 -1.01 21.42
C PRO A 121 -70.22 0.05 20.54
N GLU A 122 -71.04 -0.35 19.56
CA GLU A 122 -71.72 0.58 18.66
C GLU A 122 -72.94 1.26 19.28
N THR A 123 -73.68 0.55 20.14
CA THR A 123 -74.80 1.12 20.89
C THR A 123 -74.30 1.94 22.08
N ALA A 124 -73.21 1.51 22.74
CA ALA A 124 -72.54 2.26 23.80
C ALA A 124 -72.07 3.65 23.30
N LYS A 125 -71.41 3.73 22.14
CA LYS A 125 -70.97 5.01 21.54
C LYS A 125 -72.12 6.00 21.29
N LYS A 126 -73.34 5.52 21.02
CA LYS A 126 -74.52 6.38 20.80
C LYS A 126 -75.12 6.97 22.09
N LYS A 127 -74.72 6.48 23.28
CA LYS A 127 -75.12 7.06 24.58
C LYS A 127 -74.11 8.08 25.15
N VAL A 128 -72.97 8.29 24.49
CA VAL A 128 -71.95 9.28 24.92
C VAL A 128 -72.21 10.64 24.25
N PRO A 129 -72.34 11.75 25.01
CA PRO A 129 -72.45 13.09 24.42
C PRO A 129 -71.22 13.45 23.58
N ALA A 130 -71.45 14.14 22.46
CA ALA A 130 -70.39 14.55 21.53
C ALA A 130 -69.40 15.53 22.19
N GLY A 131 -68.28 15.00 22.71
CA GLY A 131 -67.26 15.77 23.41
C GLY A 131 -66.12 14.92 23.99
N VAL A 132 -66.41 13.69 24.44
CA VAL A 132 -65.39 12.75 24.92
C VAL A 132 -64.61 12.17 23.74
N LYS A 133 -63.42 12.73 23.47
CA LYS A 133 -62.49 12.15 22.49
C LYS A 133 -62.02 10.78 23.00
N SER A 134 -62.23 9.73 22.21
CA SER A 134 -61.62 8.43 22.46
C SER A 134 -60.10 8.58 22.42
N ALA A 135 -59.47 8.46 23.58
CA ALA A 135 -58.02 8.42 23.67
C ALA A 135 -57.54 7.07 23.14
N VAL A 136 -56.86 7.09 21.99
CA VAL A 136 -56.07 5.95 21.52
C VAL A 136 -55.11 5.58 22.66
N ARG A 137 -55.22 4.37 23.20
CA ARG A 137 -54.47 3.92 24.40
C ARG A 137 -53.00 3.63 24.10
N THR A 138 -52.26 4.61 23.60
CA THR A 138 -50.80 4.59 23.43
C THR A 138 -50.07 5.22 24.63
N ALA A 139 -50.47 4.80 25.83
CA ALA A 139 -49.71 4.97 27.07
C ALA A 139 -50.24 3.97 28.11
N VAL A 140 -49.37 3.16 28.70
CA VAL A 140 -49.66 2.34 29.89
C VAL A 140 -48.71 2.79 31.02
N PRO A 141 -49.13 3.68 31.92
CA PRO A 141 -48.35 4.07 33.09
C PRO A 141 -48.49 3.02 34.20
N ALA A 142 -47.36 2.42 34.59
CA ALA A 142 -47.03 1.90 35.92
C ALA A 142 -48.14 1.25 36.79
N ALA A 143 -48.31 -0.08 36.69
CA ALA A 143 -48.93 -0.90 37.75
C ALA A 143 -48.44 -2.38 37.80
N ARG A 144 -47.16 -2.66 37.51
CA ARG A 144 -46.63 -4.06 37.43
C ARG A 144 -46.25 -4.70 38.78
N SER A 145 -46.89 -4.31 39.87
CA SER A 145 -46.60 -4.85 41.23
C SER A 145 -47.71 -4.68 42.27
N ALA A 146 -48.85 -4.08 41.91
CA ALA A 146 -50.01 -3.90 42.78
C ALA A 146 -51.28 -4.36 42.06
N GLY A 147 -52.29 -4.80 42.81
CA GLY A 147 -53.59 -5.20 42.27
C GLY A 147 -54.31 -4.06 41.55
N GLY A 148 -55.14 -4.40 40.57
CA GLY A 148 -55.96 -3.44 39.83
C GLY A 148 -57.40 -3.34 40.34
N THR A 149 -58.25 -2.71 39.55
CA THR A 149 -59.71 -2.75 39.74
C THR A 149 -60.43 -3.11 38.44
N VAL A 150 -61.60 -3.72 38.59
CA VAL A 150 -62.54 -3.99 37.49
C VAL A 150 -63.20 -2.65 37.12
N THR A 151 -62.82 -2.13 35.95
CA THR A 151 -63.23 -0.82 35.42
C THR A 151 -64.43 -0.89 34.47
N ALA A 152 -64.77 -2.09 33.96
CA ALA A 152 -66.02 -2.38 33.26
C ALA A 152 -66.46 -3.82 33.58
N SER A 153 -67.76 -4.04 33.71
CA SER A 153 -68.39 -5.36 33.86
C SER A 153 -69.78 -5.29 33.23
N GLU A 154 -69.88 -5.83 32.02
CA GLU A 154 -71.04 -5.77 31.13
C GLU A 154 -71.34 -7.19 30.62
N LEU A 155 -72.57 -7.47 30.20
CA LEU A 155 -72.94 -8.78 29.62
C LEU A 155 -73.10 -8.69 28.09
N VAL A 156 -72.55 -9.66 27.37
CA VAL A 156 -72.59 -9.77 25.90
C VAL A 156 -73.34 -11.05 25.52
N ARG A 157 -74.45 -10.90 24.80
CA ARG A 157 -75.29 -11.99 24.28
C ARG A 157 -74.84 -12.37 22.88
N TYR A 158 -74.60 -13.66 22.63
CA TYR A 158 -74.47 -14.20 21.28
C TYR A 158 -75.26 -15.51 21.18
N MET A 159 -76.19 -15.57 20.23
CA MET A 159 -77.23 -16.62 20.19
C MET A 159 -77.94 -16.73 21.56
N ASN A 160 -77.98 -17.91 22.17
CA ASN A 160 -78.53 -18.16 23.51
C ASN A 160 -77.43 -18.24 24.60
N THR A 161 -76.25 -17.68 24.35
CA THR A 161 -75.10 -17.66 25.26
C THR A 161 -74.83 -16.23 25.72
N VAL A 162 -74.40 -16.09 26.96
CA VAL A 162 -74.09 -14.81 27.62
C VAL A 162 -72.68 -14.90 28.17
N VAL A 163 -71.79 -13.96 27.85
CA VAL A 163 -70.44 -13.87 28.46
C VAL A 163 -70.16 -12.46 28.96
N GLY A 164 -69.18 -12.29 29.83
CA GLY A 164 -68.76 -10.96 30.27
C GLY A 164 -67.99 -10.17 29.21
N TYR A 165 -68.16 -8.85 29.19
CA TYR A 165 -67.18 -7.88 28.72
C TYR A 165 -66.60 -7.16 29.94
N PHE A 166 -65.27 -7.20 30.07
CA PHE A 166 -64.56 -6.65 31.21
C PHE A 166 -63.38 -5.79 30.78
N GLU A 167 -63.08 -4.77 31.58
CA GLU A 167 -61.78 -4.10 31.55
C GLU A 167 -61.17 -4.08 32.96
N VAL A 168 -59.91 -4.48 33.10
CA VAL A 168 -59.12 -4.36 34.34
C VAL A 168 -58.13 -3.21 34.15
N ASN A 169 -58.21 -2.16 34.99
CA ASN A 169 -57.44 -0.92 34.82
C ASN A 169 -57.52 -0.31 33.39
N GLY A 170 -58.63 -0.51 32.67
CA GLY A 170 -58.76 -0.11 31.26
C GLY A 170 -58.07 -1.02 30.24
N ILE A 171 -57.70 -2.26 30.59
CA ILE A 171 -57.24 -3.30 29.64
C ILE A 171 -58.35 -4.33 29.46
N GLN A 172 -58.74 -4.60 28.21
CA GLN A 172 -59.79 -5.59 27.89
C GLN A 172 -59.40 -6.98 28.41
N ALA A 173 -60.27 -7.57 29.24
CA ALA A 173 -60.12 -8.92 29.78
C ALA A 173 -61.25 -9.85 29.31
N PHE A 174 -61.11 -11.14 29.56
CA PHE A 174 -62.03 -12.22 29.20
C PHE A 174 -62.31 -13.12 30.40
N CYS A 175 -63.52 -13.69 30.47
CA CYS A 175 -63.88 -14.74 31.44
C CYS A 175 -62.88 -15.90 31.37
N ALA A 176 -62.25 -16.28 32.48
CA ALA A 176 -61.59 -17.58 32.60
C ALA A 176 -62.48 -18.66 33.23
N GLU A 177 -63.57 -18.27 33.91
CA GLU A 177 -64.47 -19.21 34.60
C GLU A 177 -65.93 -18.86 34.30
N HIS A 178 -66.51 -19.43 33.23
CA HIS A 178 -67.91 -19.19 32.81
C HIS A 178 -68.93 -19.65 33.88
N GLY A 179 -68.55 -20.64 34.69
CA GLY A 179 -69.35 -21.19 35.79
C GLY A 179 -69.18 -20.50 37.15
N VAL A 180 -68.47 -19.38 37.23
CA VAL A 180 -68.30 -18.59 38.47
C VAL A 180 -68.88 -17.19 38.27
N ASP A 181 -69.47 -16.62 39.31
CA ASP A 181 -69.99 -15.25 39.33
C ASP A 181 -69.06 -14.24 38.66
N ARG A 182 -69.65 -13.33 37.86
CA ARG A 182 -68.91 -12.17 37.35
C ARG A 182 -68.53 -11.21 38.50
N PRO A 183 -67.36 -10.56 38.44
CA PRO A 183 -67.08 -9.39 39.25
C PRO A 183 -67.90 -8.18 38.79
N LEU A 184 -68.17 -7.25 39.70
CA LEU A 184 -68.81 -5.97 39.41
C LEU A 184 -67.78 -4.83 39.29
N VAL A 185 -68.21 -3.69 38.74
CA VAL A 185 -67.35 -2.50 38.59
C VAL A 185 -66.95 -1.96 39.96
N GLY A 186 -65.65 -1.71 40.15
CA GLY A 186 -65.06 -1.24 41.41
C GLY A 186 -64.44 -2.35 42.26
N GLU A 187 -64.64 -3.63 41.92
CA GLU A 187 -63.96 -4.73 42.62
C GLU A 187 -62.43 -4.69 42.44
N THR A 188 -61.70 -5.01 43.50
CA THR A 188 -60.24 -5.14 43.50
C THR A 188 -59.79 -6.47 42.92
N THR A 189 -58.72 -6.45 42.13
CA THR A 189 -58.10 -7.66 41.58
C THR A 189 -56.84 -8.06 42.36
N SER A 190 -56.43 -9.32 42.25
CA SER A 190 -55.09 -9.74 42.64
C SER A 190 -54.00 -9.00 41.82
N ALA A 191 -52.75 -9.11 42.26
CA ALA A 191 -51.61 -8.85 41.37
C ALA A 191 -51.64 -9.84 40.18
N PRO A 192 -51.19 -9.44 38.97
CA PRO A 192 -51.28 -10.27 37.77
C PRO A 192 -50.30 -11.45 37.78
N GLU A 193 -50.86 -12.66 37.75
CA GLU A 193 -50.14 -13.91 37.54
C GLU A 193 -49.84 -14.11 36.05
N THR A 194 -48.62 -14.53 35.69
CA THR A 194 -48.28 -14.79 34.28
C THR A 194 -48.73 -16.19 33.87
N VAL A 195 -49.65 -16.30 32.93
CA VAL A 195 -50.13 -17.58 32.40
C VAL A 195 -49.08 -18.14 31.43
N THR A 196 -48.65 -19.37 31.70
CA THR A 196 -47.67 -20.11 30.89
C THR A 196 -48.29 -21.17 29.98
N ASP A 197 -49.55 -21.57 30.23
CA ASP A 197 -50.24 -22.60 29.46
C ASP A 197 -50.32 -22.27 27.96
N SER A 198 -50.11 -23.29 27.12
CA SER A 198 -50.11 -23.14 25.66
C SER A 198 -51.49 -22.76 25.13
N MET A 199 -52.55 -23.45 25.55
CA MET A 199 -53.88 -23.29 24.97
C MET A 199 -54.55 -22.00 25.42
N GLN A 200 -54.47 -21.65 26.70
CA GLN A 200 -54.94 -20.34 27.22
C GLN A 200 -54.21 -19.18 26.52
N ARG A 201 -52.91 -19.31 26.22
CA ARG A 201 -52.15 -18.33 25.42
C ARG A 201 -52.59 -18.32 23.95
N LYS A 202 -52.86 -19.46 23.32
CA LYS A 202 -53.39 -19.53 21.95
C LYS A 202 -54.79 -18.94 21.84
N VAL A 203 -55.71 -19.24 22.78
CA VAL A 203 -57.06 -18.66 22.84
C VAL A 203 -57.00 -17.14 22.78
N LEU A 204 -56.12 -16.49 23.56
CA LEU A 204 -56.02 -15.03 23.57
C LEU A 204 -55.19 -14.45 22.41
N TYR A 205 -54.27 -15.21 21.82
CA TYR A 205 -53.48 -14.76 20.67
C TYR A 205 -54.26 -14.83 19.35
N TYR A 206 -55.09 -15.86 19.20
CA TYR A 206 -55.92 -16.13 18.03
C TYR A 206 -57.40 -15.74 18.23
N GLY A 207 -57.81 -15.39 19.45
CA GLY A 207 -59.18 -14.97 19.76
C GLY A 207 -59.48 -13.52 19.37
N TYR A 208 -60.62 -13.02 19.85
CA TYR A 208 -61.13 -11.69 19.51
C TYR A 208 -60.17 -10.56 19.96
N SER A 209 -59.89 -9.64 19.04
CA SER A 209 -58.85 -8.60 19.15
C SER A 209 -57.41 -9.12 19.31
N GLY A 210 -57.18 -10.44 19.33
CA GLY A 210 -55.86 -11.04 19.49
C GLY A 210 -54.92 -10.68 18.32
N PRO A 211 -53.59 -10.62 18.52
CA PRO A 211 -52.65 -10.16 17.48
C PRO A 211 -52.64 -10.99 16.18
N LYS A 212 -53.23 -12.19 16.18
CA LYS A 212 -53.46 -13.01 14.99
C LYS A 212 -54.88 -13.60 15.01
N GLN A 213 -55.90 -12.76 15.27
CA GLN A 213 -57.31 -13.17 15.32
C GLN A 213 -57.69 -14.14 14.20
N TRP A 214 -58.34 -15.24 14.56
CA TRP A 214 -58.87 -16.26 13.65
C TRP A 214 -59.92 -15.67 12.72
N SER A 215 -59.82 -15.94 11.42
CA SER A 215 -60.71 -15.39 10.39
C SER A 215 -62.15 -15.91 10.45
N GLY A 216 -62.43 -16.91 11.29
CA GLY A 216 -63.79 -17.33 11.64
C GLY A 216 -64.47 -16.44 12.68
N ILE A 217 -63.78 -15.43 13.24
CA ILE A 217 -64.36 -14.42 14.11
C ILE A 217 -64.77 -13.19 13.29
N PHE A 218 -66.08 -12.94 13.19
CA PHE A 218 -66.69 -11.95 12.29
C PHE A 218 -67.53 -10.86 12.97
N SER A 219 -67.88 -10.99 14.26
CA SER A 219 -68.53 -9.92 15.04
C SER A 219 -67.94 -9.77 16.45
N PHE A 220 -68.27 -8.67 17.13
CA PHE A 220 -67.87 -8.44 18.53
C PHE A 220 -68.51 -9.49 19.44
N GLU A 221 -69.81 -9.70 19.28
CA GLU A 221 -70.63 -10.56 20.13
C GLU A 221 -70.19 -12.03 20.01
N GLN A 222 -70.01 -12.52 18.78
CA GLN A 222 -69.49 -13.85 18.48
C GLN A 222 -68.05 -14.00 18.97
N GLY A 223 -67.19 -13.01 18.70
CA GLY A 223 -65.79 -13.02 19.11
C GLY A 223 -65.60 -13.07 20.62
N ARG A 224 -66.37 -12.28 21.37
CA ARG A 224 -66.39 -12.32 22.84
C ARG A 224 -66.82 -13.70 23.33
N ALA A 225 -67.95 -14.22 22.85
CA ALA A 225 -68.47 -15.52 23.26
C ALA A 225 -67.48 -16.66 22.98
N VAL A 226 -67.04 -16.82 21.73
CA VAL A 226 -66.11 -17.88 21.33
C VAL A 226 -64.79 -17.82 22.10
N THR A 227 -64.22 -16.63 22.30
CA THR A 227 -62.95 -16.48 23.02
C THR A 227 -63.09 -16.80 24.51
N SER A 228 -64.13 -16.31 25.19
CA SER A 228 -64.33 -16.57 26.62
C SER A 228 -64.74 -18.01 26.93
N LEU A 229 -65.54 -18.66 26.08
CA LEU A 229 -65.91 -20.06 26.26
C LEU A 229 -64.71 -21.00 26.02
N ALA A 230 -63.91 -20.73 24.98
CA ALA A 230 -62.66 -21.47 24.77
C ALA A 230 -61.67 -21.26 25.92
N LEU A 231 -61.54 -20.03 26.43
CA LEU A 231 -60.66 -19.74 27.57
C LEU A 231 -61.14 -20.48 28.83
N SER A 232 -62.45 -20.45 29.10
CA SER A 232 -63.05 -21.18 30.21
C SER A 232 -62.87 -22.70 30.09
N TYR A 233 -62.95 -23.26 28.89
CA TYR A 233 -62.68 -24.68 28.66
C TYR A 233 -61.23 -25.07 29.02
N TYR A 234 -60.22 -24.32 28.57
CA TYR A 234 -58.82 -24.63 28.89
C TYR A 234 -58.36 -24.18 30.28
N TYR A 235 -59.16 -23.40 31.03
CA TYR A 235 -58.87 -23.04 32.42
C TYR A 235 -59.65 -23.89 33.43
N SER A 236 -60.97 -24.01 33.24
CA SER A 236 -61.91 -24.67 34.16
C SER A 236 -62.30 -26.10 33.75
N GLY A 237 -61.97 -26.53 32.53
CA GLY A 237 -62.33 -27.85 32.00
C GLY A 237 -63.74 -27.92 31.38
N ALA A 238 -64.12 -29.14 30.98
CA ALA A 238 -65.31 -29.42 30.17
C ALA A 238 -66.64 -28.99 30.81
N ASP A 239 -66.78 -29.15 32.13
CA ASP A 239 -68.03 -28.88 32.87
C ASP A 239 -68.36 -27.38 32.97
N SER A 240 -67.41 -26.51 32.61
CA SER A 240 -67.64 -25.06 32.50
C SER A 240 -68.47 -24.65 31.28
N LEU A 241 -68.78 -25.58 30.37
CA LEU A 241 -69.64 -25.37 29.21
C LEU A 241 -70.95 -26.16 29.34
N ASN A 242 -72.04 -25.61 28.80
CA ASN A 242 -73.35 -26.26 28.85
C ASN A 242 -73.56 -27.34 27.76
N TRP A 243 -72.81 -27.28 26.65
CA TRP A 243 -72.98 -28.16 25.48
C TRP A 243 -71.68 -28.82 24.98
N GLY A 244 -70.58 -28.67 25.72
CA GLY A 244 -69.24 -29.13 25.32
C GLY A 244 -68.63 -28.36 24.14
N ILE A 245 -67.39 -28.68 23.77
CA ILE A 245 -66.64 -27.93 22.73
C ILE A 245 -67.06 -28.26 21.28
N HIS A 246 -67.48 -29.48 20.97
CA HIS A 246 -67.87 -29.90 19.61
C HIS A 246 -69.37 -30.26 19.47
N GLY A 247 -70.24 -29.72 20.33
CA GLY A 247 -71.70 -29.87 20.23
C GLY A 247 -72.27 -29.16 18.99
N ASN A 248 -73.47 -29.54 18.55
CA ASN A 248 -74.15 -28.90 17.41
C ASN A 248 -74.26 -27.36 17.59
N TYR A 249 -74.63 -26.92 18.79
CA TYR A 249 -74.70 -25.51 19.14
C TYR A 249 -73.31 -24.84 19.11
N SER A 250 -72.29 -25.48 19.70
CA SER A 250 -70.89 -25.04 19.69
C SER A 250 -70.34 -24.89 18.27
N THR A 251 -70.79 -25.73 17.34
CA THR A 251 -70.45 -25.65 15.91
C THR A 251 -71.16 -24.47 15.24
N GLN A 252 -72.45 -24.27 15.50
CA GLN A 252 -73.22 -23.14 14.95
C GLN A 252 -72.69 -21.78 15.42
N MET A 253 -72.28 -21.65 16.68
CA MET A 253 -71.71 -20.41 17.20
C MET A 253 -70.24 -20.16 16.78
N GLY A 254 -69.60 -21.15 16.16
CA GLY A 254 -68.20 -21.10 15.72
C GLY A 254 -67.16 -21.48 16.78
N LEU A 255 -67.58 -21.94 17.97
CA LEU A 255 -66.68 -22.40 19.03
C LEU A 255 -65.90 -23.64 18.60
N SER A 256 -66.57 -24.66 18.03
CA SER A 256 -65.90 -25.90 17.59
C SER A 256 -64.76 -25.61 16.61
N GLY A 257 -65.02 -24.80 15.58
CA GLY A 257 -64.03 -24.46 14.56
C GLY A 257 -62.90 -23.56 15.07
N PHE A 258 -63.13 -22.79 16.14
CA PHE A 258 -62.07 -22.06 16.82
C PHE A 258 -61.16 -23.00 17.62
N ILE A 259 -61.74 -23.96 18.34
CA ILE A 259 -61.01 -25.03 19.06
C ILE A 259 -60.14 -25.83 18.07
N ASP A 260 -60.75 -26.37 17.00
CA ASP A 260 -60.05 -27.11 15.94
C ASP A 260 -58.87 -26.30 15.35
N TYR A 261 -59.05 -24.98 15.21
CA TYR A 261 -58.02 -24.08 14.72
C TYR A 261 -56.88 -23.87 15.73
N ILE A 262 -57.17 -23.58 17.01
CA ILE A 262 -56.10 -23.28 17.97
C ILE A 262 -55.33 -24.52 18.43
N GLU A 263 -55.94 -25.70 18.46
CA GLU A 263 -55.23 -26.95 18.75
C GLU A 263 -54.22 -27.29 17.64
N SER A 264 -54.55 -26.97 16.38
CA SER A 264 -53.67 -27.14 15.23
C SER A 264 -52.74 -25.94 14.94
N ALA A 265 -52.98 -24.77 15.55
CA ALA A 265 -52.20 -23.57 15.31
C ALA A 265 -50.84 -23.56 16.02
N ALA A 266 -49.86 -22.88 15.41
CA ALA A 266 -48.55 -22.64 15.99
C ALA A 266 -48.63 -21.84 17.30
N GLU A 267 -47.69 -22.10 18.22
CA GLU A 267 -47.59 -21.48 19.55
C GLU A 267 -47.66 -19.95 19.52
N ALA A 268 -48.29 -19.37 20.55
CA ALA A 268 -48.29 -17.93 20.78
C ALA A 268 -46.84 -17.44 21.03
N PRO A 269 -46.33 -16.45 20.27
CA PRO A 269 -44.94 -15.99 20.35
C PRO A 269 -44.51 -15.63 21.77
N GLU A 270 -43.22 -15.73 22.10
CA GLU A 270 -42.77 -15.48 23.47
C GLU A 270 -43.05 -14.04 23.95
N GLY A 271 -43.02 -13.06 23.04
CA GLY A 271 -43.41 -11.66 23.30
C GLY A 271 -44.92 -11.45 23.58
N PHE A 272 -45.74 -12.50 23.43
CA PHE A 272 -47.14 -12.52 23.84
C PHE A 272 -47.26 -13.09 25.26
N LYS A 273 -47.53 -12.20 26.22
CA LYS A 273 -47.74 -12.55 27.63
C LYS A 273 -49.22 -12.47 27.94
N VAL A 274 -49.75 -13.50 28.59
CA VAL A 274 -51.10 -13.50 29.17
C VAL A 274 -50.97 -13.33 30.67
N TYR A 275 -51.87 -12.52 31.23
CA TYR A 275 -51.97 -12.26 32.66
C TYR A 275 -53.33 -12.67 33.17
N LYS A 276 -53.37 -13.38 34.28
CA LYS A 276 -54.59 -13.73 35.02
C LYS A 276 -54.65 -12.88 36.29
N VAL A 277 -55.85 -12.43 36.65
CA VAL A 277 -56.13 -11.80 37.94
C VAL A 277 -57.41 -12.37 38.55
N SER A 278 -57.36 -12.67 39.85
CA SER A 278 -58.54 -13.09 40.62
C SER A 278 -59.32 -11.87 41.09
N THR A 279 -60.64 -11.96 41.08
CA THR A 279 -61.55 -10.86 41.40
C THR A 279 -62.42 -11.16 42.63
N GLY A 280 -63.08 -10.17 43.21
CA GLY A 280 -63.85 -10.34 44.46
C GLY A 280 -63.07 -10.95 45.63
N ASN A 281 -61.75 -10.70 45.72
CA ASN A 281 -60.83 -11.39 46.66
C ASN A 281 -60.78 -12.94 46.51
N GLY A 282 -61.06 -13.46 45.32
CA GLY A 282 -61.13 -14.90 45.03
C GLY A 282 -62.53 -15.50 45.16
N ALA A 283 -63.57 -14.67 45.34
CA ALA A 283 -64.97 -15.10 45.37
C ALA A 283 -65.72 -14.87 44.04
N LYS A 284 -65.06 -14.28 43.03
CA LYS A 284 -65.58 -13.96 41.69
C LYS A 284 -64.58 -14.42 40.63
N GLN A 285 -65.05 -14.66 39.41
CA GLN A 285 -64.26 -15.36 38.37
C GLN A 285 -62.88 -14.73 38.10
N ASP A 286 -61.89 -15.60 37.89
CA ASP A 286 -60.61 -15.20 37.31
C ASP A 286 -60.84 -14.54 35.93
N LEU A 287 -60.13 -13.44 35.70
CA LEU A 287 -60.12 -12.71 34.43
C LEU A 287 -58.74 -12.80 33.80
N MET A 288 -58.66 -13.03 32.48
CA MET A 288 -57.39 -12.94 31.76
C MET A 288 -57.39 -11.84 30.71
N TYR A 289 -56.23 -11.18 30.59
CA TYR A 289 -55.90 -10.21 29.54
C TYR A 289 -54.50 -10.50 28.99
N TRP A 290 -54.08 -9.77 27.96
CA TRP A 290 -52.79 -10.00 27.32
C TRP A 290 -52.05 -8.70 27.01
N GLU A 291 -50.72 -8.81 26.91
CA GLU A 291 -49.84 -7.80 26.36
C GLU A 291 -49.02 -8.41 25.22
N TYR A 292 -48.87 -7.69 24.11
CA TYR A 292 -48.01 -8.09 23.00
C TYR A 292 -47.03 -6.98 22.64
N GLN A 293 -45.74 -7.30 22.71
CA GLN A 293 -44.69 -6.50 22.08
C GLN A 293 -43.97 -7.40 21.06
N PRO A 294 -44.30 -7.30 19.76
CA PRO A 294 -43.59 -8.06 18.74
C PRO A 294 -42.13 -7.59 18.65
N ASN A 295 -41.27 -8.54 18.32
CA ASN A 295 -39.90 -8.28 17.93
C ASN A 295 -39.77 -8.28 16.41
N GLY A 296 -38.69 -7.70 15.91
CA GLY A 296 -38.22 -7.84 14.53
C GLY A 296 -36.68 -7.92 14.51
N TYR A 297 -36.12 -8.31 13.38
CA TYR A 297 -34.69 -8.56 13.23
C TYR A 297 -34.00 -7.50 12.37
N LEU A 298 -32.78 -7.16 12.77
CA LEU A 298 -31.89 -6.21 12.09
C LEU A 298 -30.54 -6.88 11.82
N SER A 299 -30.01 -6.66 10.62
CA SER A 299 -28.66 -7.04 10.16
C SER A 299 -27.99 -5.82 9.53
N LEU A 300 -26.85 -6.00 8.86
CA LEU A 300 -26.11 -4.94 8.16
C LEU A 300 -25.26 -5.52 7.02
N ALA A 301 -25.21 -4.83 5.89
CA ALA A 301 -24.41 -5.18 4.72
C ALA A 301 -23.35 -4.11 4.45
N LYS A 302 -22.12 -4.41 4.88
CA LYS A 302 -20.93 -3.58 4.78
C LYS A 302 -20.26 -3.72 3.41
N ARG A 303 -19.90 -2.62 2.76
CA ARG A 303 -19.20 -2.60 1.46
C ARG A 303 -18.02 -1.62 1.48
N SER A 304 -17.15 -1.72 0.47
CA SER A 304 -16.07 -0.76 0.19
C SER A 304 -16.59 0.35 -0.73
N ALA A 305 -16.27 1.61 -0.44
CA ALA A 305 -16.56 2.74 -1.33
C ALA A 305 -15.64 2.78 -2.58
N ASN A 306 -14.52 2.06 -2.59
CA ASN A 306 -13.65 1.92 -3.76
C ASN A 306 -13.11 0.49 -3.90
N THR A 307 -13.81 -0.34 -4.68
CA THR A 307 -13.41 -1.74 -4.91
C THR A 307 -12.16 -1.90 -5.77
N SER A 308 -11.76 -0.90 -6.58
CA SER A 308 -10.53 -0.96 -7.39
C SER A 308 -9.25 -0.97 -6.54
N VAL A 309 -9.35 -0.49 -5.30
CA VAL A 309 -8.30 -0.52 -4.28
C VAL A 309 -8.31 -1.83 -3.49
N THR A 310 -9.51 -2.34 -3.16
CA THR A 310 -9.66 -3.37 -2.11
C THR A 310 -9.90 -4.78 -2.62
N ALA A 311 -10.38 -4.97 -3.86
CA ALA A 311 -10.86 -6.27 -4.34
C ALA A 311 -9.77 -7.35 -4.54
N GLN A 312 -8.50 -6.95 -4.60
CA GLN A 312 -7.34 -7.85 -4.76
C GLN A 312 -6.22 -7.59 -3.74
N ASN A 313 -6.49 -6.75 -2.72
CA ASN A 313 -5.48 -6.32 -1.77
C ASN A 313 -5.81 -6.83 -0.35
N PRO A 314 -5.19 -7.94 0.13
CA PRO A 314 -5.51 -8.55 1.42
C PRO A 314 -5.13 -7.71 2.64
N LEU A 315 -4.50 -6.54 2.46
CA LEU A 315 -4.33 -5.55 3.53
C LEU A 315 -5.64 -4.80 3.85
N TYR A 316 -6.70 -5.00 3.06
CA TYR A 316 -8.06 -4.53 3.31
C TYR A 316 -8.99 -5.73 3.53
N SER A 317 -9.78 -5.70 4.60
CA SER A 317 -10.84 -6.70 4.86
C SER A 317 -12.14 -6.00 5.26
N LEU A 318 -13.28 -6.61 4.96
CA LEU A 318 -14.58 -6.18 5.49
C LEU A 318 -14.96 -6.88 6.80
N GLU A 319 -14.15 -7.85 7.24
CA GLU A 319 -14.37 -8.65 8.45
C GLU A 319 -14.10 -7.87 9.74
N GLY A 320 -14.90 -8.13 10.77
CA GLY A 320 -14.69 -7.60 12.11
C GLY A 320 -14.91 -6.08 12.23
N ALA A 321 -15.63 -5.46 11.30
CA ALA A 321 -16.26 -4.15 11.55
C ALA A 321 -17.31 -4.36 12.64
N LYS A 322 -17.43 -3.44 13.59
CA LYS A 322 -18.44 -3.52 14.65
C LYS A 322 -19.34 -2.30 14.64
N TYR A 323 -20.65 -2.54 14.69
CA TYR A 323 -21.70 -1.53 14.70
C TYR A 323 -22.52 -1.65 15.97
N GLY A 324 -22.63 -0.55 16.72
CA GLY A 324 -23.58 -0.44 17.83
C GLY A 324 -24.96 -0.06 17.30
N VAL A 325 -26.01 -0.65 17.88
CA VAL A 325 -27.40 -0.26 17.63
C VAL A 325 -27.90 0.54 18.84
N TYR A 326 -28.58 1.66 18.59
CA TYR A 326 -28.97 2.65 19.60
C TYR A 326 -30.45 3.04 19.46
N THR A 327 -31.07 3.43 20.58
CA THR A 327 -32.47 3.89 20.61
C THR A 327 -32.62 5.41 20.44
N ASP A 328 -31.54 6.18 20.56
CA ASP A 328 -31.50 7.64 20.35
C ASP A 328 -30.58 8.05 19.20
N GLU A 329 -30.91 9.19 18.58
CA GLU A 329 -30.22 9.77 17.41
C GLU A 329 -28.81 10.28 17.71
N ALA A 330 -28.47 10.50 18.99
CA ALA A 330 -27.13 10.85 19.42
C ALA A 330 -26.26 9.63 19.78
N CYS A 331 -26.77 8.41 19.55
CA CYS A 331 -26.11 7.13 19.81
C CYS A 331 -25.54 6.99 21.24
N ARG A 332 -26.31 7.41 22.25
CA ARG A 332 -25.90 7.37 23.67
C ARG A 332 -26.44 6.18 24.45
N THR A 333 -27.56 5.63 23.99
CA THR A 333 -28.36 4.62 24.66
C THR A 333 -28.38 3.36 23.79
N PRO A 334 -27.54 2.35 24.09
CA PRO A 334 -27.55 1.09 23.36
C PRO A 334 -28.94 0.46 23.37
N ALA A 335 -29.37 -0.06 22.23
CA ALA A 335 -30.50 -0.96 22.14
C ALA A 335 -30.11 -2.28 22.81
N LEU A 336 -31.02 -2.85 23.60
CA LEU A 336 -30.85 -4.19 24.14
C LEU A 336 -31.50 -5.21 23.21
N THR A 337 -30.84 -6.35 23.03
CA THR A 337 -31.39 -7.51 22.34
C THR A 337 -32.62 -8.04 23.08
N ALA A 338 -33.69 -8.32 22.34
CA ALA A 338 -34.99 -8.65 22.93
C ALA A 338 -35.11 -10.11 23.42
N ASP A 339 -34.10 -10.94 23.14
CA ASP A 339 -33.95 -12.34 23.57
C ASP A 339 -33.04 -12.51 24.80
N THR A 340 -31.98 -11.68 24.91
CA THR A 340 -30.85 -11.88 25.83
C THR A 340 -30.54 -10.65 26.69
N GLY A 341 -31.11 -9.48 26.39
CA GLY A 341 -30.98 -8.27 27.20
C GLY A 341 -29.59 -7.63 27.19
N VAL A 342 -28.72 -8.01 26.25
CA VAL A 342 -27.37 -7.45 26.09
C VAL A 342 -27.36 -6.34 25.03
N ASN A 343 -26.32 -5.50 25.00
CA ASN A 343 -26.20 -4.47 23.97
C ASN A 343 -26.18 -5.10 22.57
N ALA A 344 -27.10 -4.66 21.70
CA ALA A 344 -27.17 -5.09 20.32
C ALA A 344 -25.99 -4.53 19.52
N VAL A 345 -25.07 -5.43 19.15
CA VAL A 345 -23.89 -5.16 18.33
C VAL A 345 -23.93 -6.09 17.12
N LEU A 346 -23.67 -5.52 15.94
CA LEU A 346 -23.51 -6.25 14.69
C LEU A 346 -22.02 -6.31 14.35
N GLU A 347 -21.53 -7.49 14.00
CA GLU A 347 -20.15 -7.71 13.54
C GLU A 347 -20.14 -8.43 12.20
N THR A 348 -19.26 -8.00 11.29
CA THR A 348 -19.25 -8.43 9.88
C THR A 348 -18.33 -9.61 9.62
N ASP A 349 -18.76 -10.50 8.72
CA ASP A 349 -17.96 -11.56 8.13
C ASP A 349 -17.01 -11.04 7.03
N ALA A 350 -16.18 -11.92 6.47
CA ALA A 350 -15.28 -11.61 5.35
C ALA A 350 -15.99 -11.23 4.03
N SER A 351 -17.29 -11.50 3.89
CA SER A 351 -18.14 -11.00 2.80
C SER A 351 -18.77 -9.64 3.10
N GLY A 352 -18.46 -9.06 4.26
CA GLY A 352 -19.03 -7.80 4.76
C GLY A 352 -20.49 -7.92 5.19
N ASN A 353 -21.01 -9.10 5.52
CA ASN A 353 -22.39 -9.24 6.02
C ASN A 353 -22.36 -9.52 7.52
N ALA A 354 -23.29 -8.91 8.27
CA ALA A 354 -23.41 -9.15 9.70
C ALA A 354 -24.44 -10.25 10.02
N GLY A 355 -24.39 -10.79 11.24
CA GLY A 355 -25.48 -11.61 11.78
C GLY A 355 -26.79 -10.83 11.97
N THR A 356 -27.75 -11.41 12.70
CA THR A 356 -29.02 -10.72 13.06
C THR A 356 -29.11 -10.46 14.55
N VAL A 357 -29.48 -9.25 14.94
CA VAL A 357 -29.93 -8.93 16.31
C VAL A 357 -31.47 -8.93 16.38
N CYS A 358 -32.02 -9.55 17.42
CA CYS A 358 -33.44 -9.51 17.74
C CYS A 358 -33.75 -8.23 18.54
N LEU A 359 -34.68 -7.39 18.06
CA LEU A 359 -35.03 -6.11 18.67
C LEU A 359 -36.55 -5.96 18.80
N LYS A 360 -37.03 -5.08 19.67
CA LYS A 360 -38.45 -4.71 19.69
C LYS A 360 -38.82 -3.95 18.41
N VAL A 361 -40.09 -3.97 18.02
CA VAL A 361 -40.57 -3.10 16.94
C VAL A 361 -40.38 -1.63 17.32
N GLY A 362 -39.73 -0.84 16.46
CA GLY A 362 -39.31 0.52 16.76
C GLY A 362 -38.37 1.14 15.73
N THR A 363 -37.90 2.37 15.99
CA THR A 363 -36.86 3.05 15.21
C THR A 363 -35.54 3.01 15.99
N TYR A 364 -34.44 2.77 15.28
CA TYR A 364 -33.10 2.62 15.83
C TYR A 364 -32.07 3.37 14.98
N TYR A 365 -30.88 3.57 15.53
CA TYR A 365 -29.74 4.18 14.86
C TYR A 365 -28.56 3.21 14.92
N VAL A 366 -27.94 2.91 13.79
CA VAL A 366 -26.84 1.95 13.65
C VAL A 366 -25.57 2.73 13.30
N LYS A 367 -24.55 2.68 14.15
CA LYS A 367 -23.33 3.49 14.03
C LYS A 367 -22.09 2.62 14.18
N GLU A 368 -21.05 2.89 13.39
CA GLU A 368 -19.79 2.16 13.52
C GLU A 368 -19.11 2.51 14.85
N ILE A 369 -18.61 1.49 15.54
CA ILE A 369 -17.84 1.61 16.78
C ILE A 369 -16.43 1.02 16.64
N LYS A 370 -16.13 0.36 15.51
CA LYS A 370 -14.81 -0.11 15.11
C LYS A 370 -14.79 -0.40 13.60
N ALA A 371 -13.96 0.33 12.87
CA ALA A 371 -13.68 0.07 11.45
C ALA A 371 -13.05 -1.33 11.23
N PRO A 372 -13.27 -1.96 10.06
CA PRO A 372 -12.55 -3.15 9.67
C PRO A 372 -11.14 -2.80 9.12
N GLN A 373 -10.32 -3.82 8.89
CA GLN A 373 -8.90 -3.64 8.53
C GLN A 373 -8.74 -2.85 7.22
N GLY A 374 -7.98 -1.74 7.27
CA GLY A 374 -7.64 -0.92 6.11
C GLY A 374 -8.65 0.17 5.75
N TYR A 375 -9.72 0.37 6.53
CA TYR A 375 -10.75 1.37 6.24
C TYR A 375 -10.73 2.53 7.24
N LYS A 376 -11.18 3.71 6.78
CA LYS A 376 -11.43 4.87 7.66
C LYS A 376 -12.73 4.62 8.41
N ALA A 377 -12.73 4.83 9.73
CA ALA A 377 -13.94 4.73 10.54
C ALA A 377 -15.00 5.76 10.11
N ASP A 378 -16.24 5.32 9.99
CA ASP A 378 -17.39 6.19 9.71
C ASP A 378 -18.18 6.49 10.98
N ASP A 379 -18.12 7.75 11.43
CA ASP A 379 -18.83 8.21 12.63
C ASP A 379 -20.34 8.43 12.38
N ALA A 380 -20.81 8.30 11.13
CA ALA A 380 -22.22 8.47 10.77
C ALA A 380 -23.13 7.37 11.35
N ALA A 381 -24.35 7.76 11.70
CA ALA A 381 -25.39 6.86 12.21
C ALA A 381 -26.49 6.68 11.16
N VAL A 382 -26.76 5.43 10.77
CA VAL A 382 -27.83 5.07 9.84
C VAL A 382 -29.12 4.81 10.61
N LYS A 383 -30.15 5.61 10.31
CA LYS A 383 -31.50 5.50 10.89
C LYS A 383 -32.25 4.33 10.23
N VAL A 384 -32.72 3.39 11.04
CA VAL A 384 -33.42 2.18 10.58
C VAL A 384 -34.74 1.98 11.32
N SER A 385 -35.71 1.34 10.65
CA SER A 385 -36.97 0.90 11.27
C SER A 385 -37.01 -0.62 11.36
N VAL A 386 -37.42 -1.14 12.51
CA VAL A 386 -37.59 -2.58 12.76
C VAL A 386 -39.07 -2.86 12.97
N ALA A 387 -39.64 -3.73 12.14
CA ALA A 387 -41.06 -4.07 12.12
C ALA A 387 -41.27 -5.58 12.29
N ALA A 388 -42.46 -6.01 12.70
CA ALA A 388 -42.76 -7.39 13.08
C ALA A 388 -42.66 -8.42 11.92
N ASN A 389 -42.65 -7.93 10.67
CA ASN A 389 -42.42 -8.72 9.47
C ASN A 389 -40.93 -8.89 9.12
N HIS A 390 -40.02 -8.17 9.79
CA HIS A 390 -38.58 -8.39 9.65
C HIS A 390 -38.20 -9.61 10.49
N THR A 391 -38.09 -10.78 9.86
CA THR A 391 -37.81 -12.06 10.53
C THR A 391 -36.30 -12.35 10.52
N SER A 392 -35.84 -13.34 11.29
CA SER A 392 -34.41 -13.75 11.25
C SER A 392 -33.96 -14.19 9.85
N ALA A 393 -34.88 -14.74 9.03
CA ALA A 393 -34.61 -15.10 7.63
C ALA A 393 -34.74 -13.93 6.63
N VAL A 394 -35.45 -12.85 7.00
CA VAL A 394 -35.63 -11.63 6.20
C VAL A 394 -35.55 -10.40 7.13
N PRO A 395 -34.37 -10.06 7.66
CA PRO A 395 -34.18 -8.91 8.54
C PRO A 395 -34.18 -7.60 7.74
N ASN A 396 -34.33 -6.46 8.42
CA ASN A 396 -33.90 -5.20 7.80
C ASN A 396 -32.36 -5.21 7.69
N THR A 397 -31.83 -4.93 6.50
CA THR A 397 -30.39 -4.98 6.21
C THR A 397 -29.98 -3.69 5.50
N PRO A 398 -29.73 -2.58 6.22
CA PRO A 398 -29.08 -1.39 5.66
C PRO A 398 -27.74 -1.76 5.00
N VAL A 399 -27.44 -1.11 3.87
CA VAL A 399 -26.12 -1.15 3.23
C VAL A 399 -25.33 0.07 3.68
N VAL A 400 -24.08 -0.13 4.13
CA VAL A 400 -23.18 0.95 4.60
C VAL A 400 -21.78 0.79 4.00
N THR A 401 -21.04 1.89 3.85
CA THR A 401 -19.83 1.96 3.01
C THR A 401 -18.71 2.76 3.66
N ASP A 402 -17.50 2.20 3.75
CA ASP A 402 -16.32 2.99 4.20
C ASP A 402 -15.44 3.38 3.03
N THR A 403 -14.73 4.48 3.20
CA THR A 403 -13.59 4.84 2.35
C THR A 403 -12.35 4.05 2.79
N PRO A 404 -11.69 3.26 1.92
CA PRO A 404 -10.41 2.65 2.24
C PRO A 404 -9.35 3.72 2.56
N VAL A 405 -8.42 3.41 3.47
CA VAL A 405 -7.27 4.29 3.75
C VAL A 405 -6.31 4.27 2.56
N MET A 406 -5.80 5.43 2.16
CA MET A 406 -4.83 5.62 1.08
C MET A 406 -3.88 6.76 1.45
N LEU A 407 -2.63 6.70 0.96
CA LEU A 407 -1.56 7.65 1.22
C LEU A 407 -1.46 8.66 0.07
N PRO A 408 -1.68 9.97 0.30
CA PRO A 408 -1.27 10.99 -0.65
C PRO A 408 0.22 10.85 -0.95
N VAL A 409 0.59 10.76 -2.23
CA VAL A 409 1.98 10.59 -2.68
C VAL A 409 2.26 11.49 -3.87
N SER A 410 3.48 12.05 -3.92
CA SER A 410 3.91 12.96 -4.99
C SER A 410 5.26 12.56 -5.60
N ILE A 411 6.14 11.95 -4.81
CA ILE A 411 7.45 11.44 -5.22
C ILE A 411 7.58 10.00 -4.69
N LEU A 412 8.07 9.10 -5.55
CA LEU A 412 8.25 7.67 -5.29
C LEU A 412 9.72 7.29 -5.05
N LEU A 413 10.66 8.10 -5.51
CA LEU A 413 12.10 7.86 -5.40
C LEU A 413 12.84 9.15 -5.72
N ARG A 414 13.98 9.39 -5.07
CA ARG A 414 14.99 10.35 -5.54
C ARG A 414 16.23 9.63 -6.03
N LYS A 415 16.74 10.10 -7.15
CA LYS A 415 18.00 9.70 -7.74
C LYS A 415 18.98 10.84 -7.52
N VAL A 416 20.13 10.56 -6.89
CA VAL A 416 21.15 11.57 -6.55
C VAL A 416 22.52 11.10 -6.99
N ASP A 417 23.40 12.02 -7.37
CA ASP A 417 24.80 11.70 -7.64
C ASP A 417 25.48 11.11 -6.39
N ALA A 418 26.17 9.99 -6.53
CA ALA A 418 26.74 9.24 -5.40
C ALA A 418 27.89 9.98 -4.69
N GLU A 419 28.59 10.89 -5.38
CA GLU A 419 29.71 11.65 -4.82
C GLU A 419 29.25 13.00 -4.23
N THR A 420 28.28 13.68 -4.85
CA THR A 420 27.74 14.95 -4.30
C THR A 420 26.63 14.76 -3.27
N GLY A 421 25.95 13.61 -3.29
CA GLY A 421 24.73 13.37 -2.50
C GLY A 421 23.50 14.16 -2.98
N GLY A 422 23.57 14.79 -4.16
CA GLY A 422 22.54 15.66 -4.69
C GLY A 422 22.65 15.83 -6.21
N ALA A 423 22.90 17.07 -6.65
CA ALA A 423 22.85 17.47 -8.06
C ALA A 423 23.90 16.77 -8.94
N ALA A 424 23.57 16.65 -10.24
CA ALA A 424 24.42 16.04 -11.25
C ALA A 424 25.75 16.78 -11.46
N GLN A 425 26.78 16.07 -11.92
CA GLN A 425 28.09 16.65 -12.24
C GLN A 425 28.41 16.68 -13.74
N GLY A 426 29.16 17.70 -14.18
CA GLY A 426 29.74 17.79 -15.52
C GLY A 426 28.68 17.87 -16.62
N THR A 427 28.71 16.96 -17.60
CA THR A 427 27.69 16.85 -18.66
C THR A 427 26.58 15.85 -18.34
N GLY A 428 26.55 15.30 -17.12
CA GLY A 428 25.53 14.36 -16.68
C GLY A 428 24.18 15.04 -16.41
N SER A 429 23.12 14.25 -16.35
CA SER A 429 21.81 14.66 -15.82
C SER A 429 21.29 13.56 -14.88
N LEU A 430 20.35 13.91 -14.01
CA LEU A 430 19.52 12.95 -13.25
C LEU A 430 18.13 12.78 -13.87
N GLU A 431 17.81 13.56 -14.90
CA GLU A 431 16.60 13.47 -15.73
C GLU A 431 16.65 12.27 -16.67
N GLY A 432 15.48 11.72 -17.00
CA GLY A 432 15.36 10.70 -18.05
C GLY A 432 15.69 9.28 -17.62
N ALA A 433 16.05 9.03 -16.35
CA ALA A 433 16.17 7.68 -15.82
C ALA A 433 14.81 7.01 -15.81
N GLN A 434 14.74 5.76 -16.28
CA GLN A 434 13.49 5.02 -16.39
C GLN A 434 13.44 3.91 -15.35
N PHE A 435 12.35 3.87 -14.60
CA PHE A 435 12.11 2.86 -13.57
C PHE A 435 10.86 2.06 -13.89
N ARG A 436 10.97 0.74 -13.88
CA ARG A 436 9.82 -0.14 -13.71
C ARG A 436 9.45 -0.13 -12.24
N VAL A 437 8.24 0.34 -11.93
CA VAL A 437 7.68 0.39 -10.58
C VAL A 437 6.56 -0.64 -10.50
N LYS A 438 6.61 -1.52 -9.51
CA LYS A 438 5.58 -2.55 -9.26
C LYS A 438 4.94 -2.30 -7.91
N PHE A 439 3.62 -2.46 -7.80
CA PHE A 439 2.89 -2.39 -6.54
C PHE A 439 2.28 -3.75 -6.20
N TYR A 440 2.46 -4.20 -4.96
CA TYR A 440 1.97 -5.46 -4.43
C TYR A 440 1.04 -5.22 -3.23
N GLY A 441 -0.05 -6.00 -3.15
CA GLY A 441 -1.01 -5.96 -2.03
C GLY A 441 -0.51 -6.65 -0.74
N THR A 442 0.80 -6.69 -0.53
CA THR A 442 1.48 -7.35 0.59
C THR A 442 2.46 -6.38 1.25
N ARG A 443 2.91 -6.67 2.48
CA ARG A 443 3.94 -5.88 3.15
C ARG A 443 5.24 -6.67 3.19
N SER A 444 6.28 -6.17 2.55
CA SER A 444 7.62 -6.77 2.57
C SER A 444 8.71 -5.71 2.57
N SER A 445 9.83 -6.03 3.23
CA SER A 445 11.09 -5.28 3.19
C SER A 445 12.04 -5.75 2.08
N SER A 446 11.63 -6.74 1.27
CA SER A 446 12.33 -7.24 0.10
C SER A 446 11.38 -7.46 -1.08
N ASP A 447 11.95 -7.54 -2.29
CA ASP A 447 11.21 -7.74 -3.55
C ASP A 447 10.22 -8.93 -3.52
N PRO A 448 8.89 -8.70 -3.46
CA PRO A 448 7.90 -9.76 -3.22
C PRO A 448 7.82 -10.80 -4.33
N ALA A 449 8.27 -10.47 -5.55
CA ALA A 449 8.32 -11.43 -6.67
C ALA A 449 9.23 -12.64 -6.40
N LYS A 450 10.13 -12.56 -5.41
CA LYS A 450 11.00 -13.68 -4.98
C LYS A 450 10.26 -14.71 -4.13
N ASP A 451 9.23 -14.26 -3.41
CA ASP A 451 8.39 -15.11 -2.56
C ASP A 451 7.16 -15.66 -3.32
N GLY A 452 6.95 -15.17 -4.56
CA GLY A 452 5.91 -15.63 -5.49
C GLY A 452 4.73 -14.68 -5.66
N ASP A 453 4.75 -13.52 -4.99
CA ASP A 453 3.69 -12.50 -5.12
C ASP A 453 3.62 -11.93 -6.54
N THR A 454 2.41 -11.71 -7.04
CA THR A 454 2.15 -11.00 -8.29
C THR A 454 1.84 -9.53 -8.04
N PRO A 455 2.33 -8.59 -8.88
CA PRO A 455 2.01 -7.18 -8.73
C PRO A 455 0.55 -6.91 -9.13
N LEU A 456 -0.12 -6.06 -8.35
CA LEU A 456 -1.47 -5.56 -8.63
C LEU A 456 -1.47 -4.41 -9.64
N ARG A 457 -0.35 -3.69 -9.76
CA ARG A 457 -0.08 -2.67 -10.78
C ARG A 457 1.39 -2.69 -11.20
N THR A 458 1.67 -2.39 -12.46
CA THR A 458 3.02 -2.13 -12.99
C THR A 458 3.03 -0.85 -13.81
N TRP A 459 4.03 -0.02 -13.56
CA TRP A 459 4.25 1.27 -14.22
C TRP A 459 5.69 1.39 -14.73
N ILE A 460 5.91 2.25 -15.72
CA ILE A 460 7.23 2.76 -16.09
C ILE A 460 7.19 4.28 -15.94
N PHE A 461 7.93 4.79 -14.95
CA PHE A 461 8.05 6.23 -14.68
C PHE A 461 9.42 6.76 -15.13
N VAL A 462 9.50 8.07 -15.37
CA VAL A 462 10.74 8.79 -15.71
C VAL A 462 11.09 9.86 -14.66
N THR A 463 12.37 10.06 -14.38
CA THR A 463 12.84 11.12 -13.46
C THR A 463 12.84 12.50 -14.10
N ASP A 464 12.55 13.53 -13.28
CA ASP A 464 12.68 14.94 -13.64
C ASP A 464 14.11 15.48 -13.55
N ALA A 465 14.30 16.76 -13.91
CA ALA A 465 15.57 17.49 -13.86
C ALA A 465 16.23 17.54 -12.47
N GLU A 466 15.49 17.29 -11.39
CA GLU A 466 16.00 17.21 -10.02
C GLU A 466 16.12 15.76 -9.51
N GLY A 467 16.04 14.76 -10.42
CA GLY A 467 16.18 13.34 -10.13
C GLY A 467 14.98 12.71 -9.42
N LYS A 468 13.81 13.36 -9.40
CA LYS A 468 12.63 12.87 -8.69
C LYS A 468 11.77 12.00 -9.60
N LEU A 469 11.43 10.82 -9.13
CA LEU A 469 10.44 9.94 -9.77
C LEU A 469 9.04 10.32 -9.24
N LYS A 470 8.32 11.19 -9.95
CA LYS A 470 7.03 11.74 -9.49
C LYS A 470 5.86 10.78 -9.77
N TYR A 471 4.92 10.67 -8.82
CA TYR A 471 3.67 9.92 -9.02
C TYR A 471 2.62 10.80 -9.72
N SER A 472 2.79 10.98 -11.03
CA SER A 472 1.90 11.76 -11.88
C SER A 472 1.88 11.19 -13.30
N THR A 473 0.77 11.33 -14.01
CA THR A 473 0.62 10.91 -15.42
C THR A 473 1.55 11.66 -16.37
N GLU A 474 2.01 12.87 -15.99
CA GLU A 474 3.05 13.63 -16.71
C GLU A 474 4.39 12.88 -16.80
N TYR A 475 4.71 12.06 -15.79
CA TYR A 475 5.97 11.31 -15.68
C TYR A 475 5.80 9.81 -15.91
N LEU A 476 4.59 9.37 -16.30
CA LEU A 476 4.26 7.97 -16.59
C LEU A 476 4.45 7.70 -18.09
N LEU A 477 5.47 6.91 -18.43
CA LEU A 477 5.76 6.54 -19.83
C LEU A 477 4.84 5.42 -20.35
N SER A 478 4.48 4.47 -19.49
CA SER A 478 3.49 3.42 -19.76
C SER A 478 3.13 2.65 -18.49
N GLY A 479 2.05 1.87 -18.51
CA GLY A 479 1.64 1.01 -17.40
C GLY A 479 0.13 1.04 -17.17
N ASP A 480 -0.25 0.60 -15.98
CA ASP A 480 -1.63 0.70 -15.49
C ASP A 480 -2.05 2.13 -15.12
N ASP A 481 -3.36 2.35 -14.95
CA ASP A 481 -3.89 3.59 -14.35
C ASP A 481 -3.30 3.83 -12.94
N LEU A 482 -3.14 5.12 -12.59
CA LEU A 482 -2.73 5.54 -11.25
C LEU A 482 -3.89 5.43 -10.25
N TYR A 483 -3.55 5.23 -8.97
CA TYR A 483 -4.51 5.28 -7.87
C TYR A 483 -4.72 6.74 -7.41
N TYR A 484 -5.98 7.06 -7.09
CA TYR A 484 -6.41 8.37 -6.59
C TYR A 484 -7.32 8.18 -5.37
N ASP A 485 -7.30 9.14 -4.44
CA ASP A 485 -8.26 9.19 -3.34
C ASP A 485 -9.65 9.68 -3.79
N ALA A 486 -10.62 9.67 -2.87
CA ALA A 486 -11.99 10.13 -3.13
C ALA A 486 -12.13 11.64 -3.42
N GLY A 487 -11.03 12.40 -3.39
CA GLY A 487 -10.94 13.80 -3.80
C GLY A 487 -10.07 14.01 -5.05
N GLU A 488 -9.89 12.95 -5.85
CA GLU A 488 -9.10 12.91 -7.10
C GLU A 488 -7.61 13.28 -6.92
N LYS A 489 -7.04 13.09 -5.72
CA LYS A 489 -5.62 13.36 -5.45
C LYS A 489 -4.79 12.08 -5.62
N PRO A 490 -3.60 12.14 -6.25
CA PRO A 490 -2.73 10.96 -6.41
C PRO A 490 -2.40 10.33 -5.05
N ALA A 491 -2.80 9.08 -4.87
CA ALA A 491 -2.67 8.41 -3.58
C ALA A 491 -2.55 6.89 -3.74
N LEU A 492 -1.68 6.25 -2.97
CA LEU A 492 -1.46 4.80 -3.04
C LEU A 492 -2.13 4.05 -1.88
N PRO A 493 -2.70 2.86 -2.12
CA PRO A 493 -3.22 2.01 -1.05
C PRO A 493 -2.11 1.24 -0.33
N TYR A 494 -2.42 0.67 0.85
CA TYR A 494 -1.48 -0.12 1.64
C TYR A 494 -0.89 -1.29 0.83
N GLY A 495 0.42 -1.50 0.97
CA GLY A 495 1.17 -2.50 0.20
C GLY A 495 2.67 -2.24 0.19
N THR A 496 3.36 -2.75 -0.83
CA THR A 496 4.79 -2.55 -1.06
C THR A 496 5.03 -2.15 -2.52
N LEU A 497 5.88 -1.15 -2.73
CA LEU A 497 6.46 -0.82 -4.03
C LEU A 497 7.82 -1.48 -4.20
N THR A 498 8.13 -1.94 -5.41
CA THR A 498 9.51 -2.17 -5.84
C THR A 498 9.89 -1.31 -7.04
N PHE A 499 11.16 -0.93 -7.09
CA PHE A 499 11.76 -0.08 -8.11
C PHE A 499 12.91 -0.83 -8.77
N GLU A 500 12.83 -1.00 -10.08
CA GLU A 500 13.87 -1.59 -10.92
C GLU A 500 14.25 -0.52 -11.95
N GLU A 501 15.49 -0.03 -11.92
CA GLU A 501 15.99 0.80 -13.02
C GLU A 501 16.10 -0.05 -14.29
N ILE A 502 15.53 0.46 -15.38
CA ILE A 502 15.57 -0.17 -16.71
C ILE A 502 16.37 0.65 -17.72
N ALA A 503 16.66 1.92 -17.44
CA ALA A 503 17.63 2.74 -18.17
C ALA A 503 18.19 3.86 -17.26
N PRO A 504 19.53 4.02 -17.14
CA PRO A 504 20.14 5.11 -16.38
C PRO A 504 19.97 6.47 -17.06
N PRO A 505 20.08 7.57 -16.31
CA PRO A 505 20.04 8.91 -16.86
C PRO A 505 21.36 9.25 -17.58
N PRO A 506 21.37 10.21 -18.53
CA PRO A 506 22.53 10.48 -19.36
C PRO A 506 23.78 10.85 -18.55
N GLY A 507 24.83 10.02 -18.62
CA GLY A 507 26.12 10.26 -17.96
C GLY A 507 26.39 9.40 -16.72
N TYR A 508 25.47 8.52 -16.33
CA TYR A 508 25.57 7.66 -15.15
C TYR A 508 25.57 6.17 -15.50
N LEU A 509 26.16 5.35 -14.61
CA LEU A 509 26.13 3.89 -14.69
C LEU A 509 24.74 3.35 -14.33
N ALA A 510 24.32 2.28 -15.01
CA ALA A 510 23.12 1.53 -14.66
C ALA A 510 23.29 0.80 -13.31
N ASP A 511 22.31 0.96 -12.42
CA ASP A 511 22.22 0.23 -11.15
C ASP A 511 21.00 -0.71 -11.15
N SER A 512 21.27 -2.00 -11.32
CA SER A 512 20.24 -3.05 -11.33
C SER A 512 19.78 -3.50 -9.92
N GLN A 513 20.08 -2.75 -8.86
CA GLN A 513 19.54 -3.03 -7.53
C GLN A 513 18.02 -2.75 -7.49
N ILE A 514 17.24 -3.79 -7.16
CA ILE A 514 15.81 -3.61 -6.86
C ILE A 514 15.67 -2.96 -5.47
N ILE A 515 15.14 -1.75 -5.43
CA ILE A 515 14.79 -1.04 -4.19
C ILE A 515 13.35 -1.40 -3.80
N THR A 516 13.07 -1.51 -2.51
CA THR A 516 11.74 -1.87 -1.96
C THR A 516 11.31 -0.80 -0.95
N ALA A 517 10.05 -0.37 -0.99
CA ALA A 517 9.48 0.60 -0.05
C ALA A 517 8.05 0.23 0.36
N SER A 518 7.78 0.14 1.66
CA SER A 518 6.45 -0.15 2.19
C SER A 518 5.54 1.08 2.22
N ILE A 519 4.25 0.82 2.12
CA ILE A 519 3.16 1.79 2.16
C ILE A 519 2.22 1.36 3.29
N GLU A 520 2.39 1.92 4.49
CA GLU A 520 1.70 1.45 5.70
C GLU A 520 1.47 2.54 6.76
N GLU A 521 0.59 2.24 7.72
CA GLU A 521 0.17 3.15 8.78
C GLU A 521 1.29 3.51 9.75
N GLY A 522 1.52 4.81 9.96
CA GLY A 522 2.54 5.30 10.87
C GLY A 522 2.14 5.11 12.34
N SER A 523 3.13 4.88 13.20
CA SER A 523 2.96 4.64 14.65
C SER A 523 2.46 5.84 15.47
N GLY A 524 1.96 6.91 14.82
CA GLY A 524 1.55 8.16 15.43
C GLY A 524 0.08 8.25 15.87
N GLY A 525 -0.73 7.20 15.69
CA GLY A 525 -2.09 7.10 16.24
C GLY A 525 -3.14 8.10 15.70
N SER A 526 -2.81 8.87 14.66
CA SER A 526 -3.64 9.97 14.14
C SER A 526 -3.62 10.05 12.60
N GLY A 527 -3.63 8.91 11.91
CA GLY A 527 -3.69 8.85 10.44
C GLY A 527 -2.50 9.45 9.70
N THR A 528 -1.40 9.75 10.39
CA THR A 528 -0.15 10.25 9.79
C THR A 528 0.60 9.10 9.16
N ILE A 529 0.39 8.89 7.86
CA ILE A 529 0.87 7.72 7.15
C ILE A 529 2.31 7.94 6.66
N VAL A 530 3.20 6.98 6.89
CA VAL A 530 4.66 7.17 6.71
C VAL A 530 5.15 6.43 5.47
N TYR A 531 5.11 7.12 4.33
CA TYR A 531 5.89 6.72 3.17
C TYR A 531 7.32 7.25 3.32
N GLN A 532 8.31 6.33 3.40
CA GLN A 532 9.72 6.71 3.32
C GLN A 532 10.15 6.73 1.86
N GLU A 533 10.31 7.94 1.31
CA GLU A 533 10.83 8.20 -0.03
C GLU A 533 12.26 7.63 -0.16
N PRO A 534 12.49 6.59 -0.99
CA PRO A 534 13.81 5.98 -1.13
C PRO A 534 14.76 6.84 -1.94
N VAL A 535 16.06 6.71 -1.67
CA VAL A 535 17.13 7.41 -2.39
C VAL A 535 18.07 6.40 -3.06
N GLN A 536 18.17 6.45 -4.39
CA GLN A 536 19.19 5.74 -5.17
C GLN A 536 20.40 6.65 -5.43
N LYS A 537 21.60 6.06 -5.44
CA LYS A 537 22.88 6.79 -5.60
C LYS A 537 23.58 6.42 -6.89
N GLU A 538 23.83 7.42 -7.73
CA GLU A 538 24.31 7.25 -9.09
C GLU A 538 25.82 7.37 -9.22
N ASN A 539 26.44 6.33 -9.78
CA ASN A 539 27.88 6.32 -10.04
C ASN A 539 28.17 6.93 -11.42
N ILE A 540 28.84 8.08 -11.43
CA ILE A 540 29.03 8.89 -12.64
C ILE A 540 30.10 8.31 -13.59
N ILE A 541 29.83 8.34 -14.90
CA ILE A 541 30.79 7.93 -15.93
C ILE A 541 31.81 9.05 -16.15
N ARG A 542 33.10 8.74 -16.01
CA ARG A 542 34.22 9.69 -16.09
C ARG A 542 35.43 9.20 -16.89
N LEU A 543 36.18 10.16 -17.40
CA LEU A 543 37.52 9.97 -17.96
C LEU A 543 38.51 10.80 -17.13
N ASN A 544 39.54 10.14 -16.60
CA ASN A 544 40.61 10.78 -15.85
C ASN A 544 41.83 10.94 -16.76
N LEU A 545 42.36 12.15 -16.87
CA LEU A 545 43.57 12.47 -17.63
C LEU A 545 44.69 12.78 -16.64
N LYS A 546 45.73 11.94 -16.58
CA LYS A 546 46.98 12.23 -15.87
C LYS A 546 47.98 12.81 -16.86
N LYS A 547 48.25 14.11 -16.74
CA LYS A 547 49.21 14.84 -17.55
C LYS A 547 50.59 14.81 -16.89
N VAL A 548 51.59 14.40 -17.66
CA VAL A 548 53.01 14.36 -17.25
C VAL A 548 53.91 14.93 -18.33
N GLN A 549 55.17 15.21 -17.97
CA GLN A 549 56.24 15.48 -18.93
C GLN A 549 56.82 14.14 -19.45
N SER A 550 56.98 14.05 -20.77
CA SER A 550 57.59 12.90 -21.47
C SER A 550 58.91 12.47 -20.82
N GLY A 551 59.13 11.14 -20.76
CA GLY A 551 60.31 10.55 -20.13
C GLY A 551 60.34 10.60 -18.59
N THR A 552 59.32 11.15 -17.93
CA THR A 552 59.24 11.30 -16.47
C THR A 552 57.86 10.94 -15.92
N ASP A 553 57.71 10.87 -14.60
CA ASP A 553 56.40 10.83 -13.92
C ASP A 553 55.96 12.18 -13.35
N LEU A 554 56.71 13.26 -13.65
CA LEU A 554 56.45 14.59 -13.09
C LEU A 554 55.12 15.17 -13.65
N PRO A 555 54.18 15.58 -12.78
CA PRO A 555 52.88 16.08 -13.20
C PRO A 555 52.99 17.45 -13.88
N VAL A 556 52.17 17.70 -14.90
CA VAL A 556 52.13 18.99 -15.60
C VAL A 556 50.78 19.68 -15.38
N SER A 557 50.80 20.76 -14.61
CA SER A 557 49.68 21.67 -14.41
C SER A 557 49.49 22.64 -15.58
N GLY A 558 48.28 23.17 -15.76
CA GLY A 558 47.99 24.25 -16.72
C GLY A 558 47.81 23.81 -18.19
N VAL A 559 47.79 22.51 -18.49
CA VAL A 559 47.47 22.02 -19.85
C VAL A 559 45.96 22.00 -20.05
N VAL A 560 45.49 22.55 -21.17
CA VAL A 560 44.07 22.73 -21.48
C VAL A 560 43.65 21.70 -22.52
N PHE A 561 42.76 20.80 -22.12
CA PHE A 561 42.07 19.86 -23.00
C PHE A 561 40.74 20.44 -23.51
N GLU A 562 40.43 20.19 -24.78
CA GLU A 562 39.09 20.39 -25.36
C GLU A 562 38.44 19.02 -25.59
N HIS A 563 37.33 18.80 -24.89
CA HIS A 563 36.43 17.66 -25.03
C HIS A 563 35.30 18.01 -26.00
N THR A 564 34.90 17.06 -26.85
CA THR A 564 33.69 17.13 -27.67
C THR A 564 32.83 15.89 -27.42
N GLY A 565 31.57 16.09 -27.03
CA GLY A 565 30.60 15.03 -26.77
C GLY A 565 29.90 14.48 -28.02
N PRO A 566 29.02 13.47 -27.88
CA PRO A 566 28.31 12.81 -29.00
C PRO A 566 27.32 13.72 -29.72
N ASP A 567 26.84 14.75 -29.03
CA ASP A 567 25.97 15.83 -29.49
C ASP A 567 26.76 16.99 -30.15
N GLY A 568 28.09 16.94 -30.16
CA GLY A 568 28.96 18.02 -30.60
C GLY A 568 29.22 19.10 -29.56
N THR A 569 28.67 18.98 -28.34
CA THR A 569 28.90 19.93 -27.23
C THR A 569 30.38 19.94 -26.86
N LYS A 570 30.96 21.15 -26.71
CA LYS A 570 32.37 21.33 -26.37
C LYS A 570 32.57 21.87 -24.97
N THR A 571 33.44 21.23 -24.20
CA THR A 571 33.86 21.66 -22.87
C THR A 571 35.39 21.66 -22.76
N ARG A 572 35.94 22.49 -21.86
CA ARG A 572 37.39 22.59 -21.62
C ARG A 572 37.74 22.25 -20.18
N TYR A 573 38.87 21.57 -20.00
CA TYR A 573 39.39 21.14 -18.71
C TYR A 573 40.88 21.47 -18.64
N THR A 574 41.29 22.15 -17.57
CA THR A 574 42.69 22.49 -17.31
C THR A 574 43.26 21.56 -16.26
N THR A 575 44.50 21.12 -16.40
CA THR A 575 45.14 20.23 -15.41
C THR A 575 45.52 20.97 -14.13
N ASP A 576 45.22 20.36 -12.98
CA ASP A 576 45.56 20.87 -11.64
C ASP A 576 47.04 20.70 -11.29
N SER A 577 47.44 20.96 -10.05
CA SER A 577 48.84 20.82 -9.61
C SER A 577 49.37 19.38 -9.68
N GLU A 578 48.48 18.40 -9.55
CA GLU A 578 48.79 16.98 -9.73
C GLU A 578 48.77 16.55 -11.20
N GLY A 579 48.61 17.51 -12.13
CA GLY A 579 48.48 17.24 -13.55
C GLY A 579 47.18 16.52 -13.90
N MET A 580 46.18 16.52 -13.02
CA MET A 580 44.91 15.82 -13.25
C MET A 580 43.89 16.73 -13.93
N ALA A 581 43.19 16.18 -14.92
CA ALA A 581 41.93 16.75 -15.43
C ALA A 581 40.88 15.64 -15.51
N VAL A 582 39.66 15.90 -15.02
CA VAL A 582 38.59 14.88 -14.94
C VAL A 582 37.36 15.34 -15.71
N ILE A 583 36.99 14.56 -16.74
CA ILE A 583 35.77 14.77 -17.51
C ILE A 583 34.67 13.92 -16.89
N ARG A 584 33.52 14.52 -16.57
CA ARG A 584 32.45 13.92 -15.75
C ARG A 584 31.11 13.94 -16.50
N GLY A 585 30.34 12.86 -16.36
CA GLY A 585 28.99 12.74 -16.93
C GLY A 585 29.01 12.40 -18.41
N LEU A 586 29.84 11.44 -18.81
CA LEU A 586 30.01 11.02 -20.20
C LEU A 586 28.80 10.19 -20.67
N ARG A 587 28.05 10.73 -21.63
CA ARG A 587 26.81 10.14 -22.17
C ARG A 587 27.09 9.00 -23.15
N GLU A 588 26.08 8.16 -23.46
CA GLU A 588 26.19 7.14 -24.53
C GLU A 588 26.59 7.79 -25.87
N GLY A 589 27.54 7.19 -26.60
CA GLY A 589 27.95 7.63 -27.94
C GLY A 589 29.46 7.82 -28.10
N LYS A 590 29.86 8.63 -29.11
CA LYS A 590 31.26 8.88 -29.47
C LYS A 590 31.74 10.22 -28.90
N HIS A 591 32.94 10.23 -28.32
CA HIS A 591 33.61 11.40 -27.79
C HIS A 591 34.99 11.59 -28.43
N THR A 592 35.49 12.83 -28.39
CA THR A 592 36.91 13.15 -28.64
C THR A 592 37.47 14.09 -27.59
N VAL A 593 38.75 13.94 -27.28
CA VAL A 593 39.53 14.83 -26.40
C VAL A 593 40.89 15.10 -27.06
N ARG A 594 41.33 16.35 -27.04
CA ARG A 594 42.64 16.81 -27.55
C ARG A 594 43.16 17.94 -26.70
N GLU A 595 44.45 18.24 -26.78
CA GLU A 595 44.97 19.48 -26.20
C GLU A 595 44.67 20.69 -27.10
N VAL A 596 44.52 21.85 -26.48
CA VAL A 596 44.33 23.16 -27.15
C VAL A 596 45.16 24.28 -26.51
N GLY A 597 46.01 23.97 -25.54
CA GLY A 597 46.92 24.91 -24.90
C GLY A 597 47.82 24.23 -23.87
N VAL A 598 49.07 24.67 -23.75
CA VAL A 598 50.08 24.13 -22.83
C VAL A 598 50.86 25.27 -22.16
N PRO A 599 51.48 25.05 -20.99
CA PRO A 599 52.42 25.99 -20.38
C PRO A 599 53.65 26.28 -21.26
N ASP A 600 54.24 27.46 -21.11
CA ASP A 600 55.54 27.80 -21.72
C ASP A 600 56.61 26.76 -21.32
N GLY A 601 57.29 26.21 -22.33
CA GLY A 601 58.34 25.21 -22.18
C GLY A 601 57.98 23.82 -22.72
N LEU A 602 56.69 23.53 -22.99
CA LEU A 602 56.23 22.26 -23.56
C LEU A 602 55.75 22.40 -25.01
N SER A 603 55.88 21.32 -25.77
CA SER A 603 55.17 21.15 -27.04
C SER A 603 53.68 20.86 -26.80
N LEU A 604 52.81 21.26 -27.73
CA LEU A 604 51.40 20.88 -27.75
C LEU A 604 51.26 19.42 -28.23
N ASN A 605 50.43 18.62 -27.57
CA ASN A 605 50.11 17.28 -28.06
C ASN A 605 48.97 17.32 -29.08
N GLU A 606 49.29 17.15 -30.36
CA GLU A 606 48.30 17.17 -31.45
C GLU A 606 47.46 15.88 -31.56
N ASN A 607 47.79 14.82 -30.80
CA ASN A 607 47.00 13.58 -30.83
C ASN A 607 45.56 13.80 -30.33
N VAL A 608 44.60 13.15 -31.00
CA VAL A 608 43.18 13.17 -30.62
C VAL A 608 42.79 11.84 -29.99
N ILE A 609 42.59 11.83 -28.68
CA ILE A 609 41.95 10.72 -27.96
C ILE A 609 40.52 10.60 -28.48
N THR A 610 40.16 9.44 -29.03
CA THR A 610 38.80 9.12 -29.47
C THR A 610 38.31 7.94 -28.65
N PHE A 611 37.09 8.02 -28.12
CA PHE A 611 36.48 6.93 -27.36
C PHE A 611 34.97 6.85 -27.57
N THR A 612 34.38 5.73 -27.18
CA THR A 612 32.93 5.51 -27.17
C THR A 612 32.48 5.04 -25.80
N VAL A 613 31.29 5.47 -25.38
CA VAL A 613 30.59 5.00 -24.17
C VAL A 613 29.38 4.19 -24.60
N ASP A 614 29.21 2.99 -24.05
CA ASP A 614 28.03 2.14 -24.31
C ASP A 614 26.90 2.35 -23.27
N ARG A 615 25.77 1.66 -23.46
CA ARG A 615 24.59 1.69 -22.56
C ARG A 615 24.83 1.19 -21.14
N LYS A 616 25.98 0.57 -20.87
CA LYS A 616 26.40 0.11 -19.55
C LYS A 616 27.47 1.03 -18.94
N GLY A 617 27.79 2.15 -19.61
CA GLY A 617 28.84 3.09 -19.22
C GLY A 617 30.27 2.56 -19.40
N ASN A 618 30.49 1.55 -20.26
CA ASN A 618 31.84 1.09 -20.58
C ASN A 618 32.53 2.08 -21.53
N VAL A 619 33.64 2.66 -21.07
CA VAL A 619 34.47 3.57 -21.88
C VAL A 619 35.47 2.77 -22.72
N THR A 620 35.33 2.82 -24.04
CA THR A 620 36.22 2.15 -25.00
C THR A 620 36.99 3.19 -25.81
N VAL A 621 38.28 3.38 -25.49
CA VAL A 621 39.22 4.16 -26.31
C VAL A 621 39.48 3.45 -27.63
N THR A 622 39.36 4.17 -28.74
CA THR A 622 39.44 3.67 -30.13
C THR A 622 40.50 4.38 -30.98
N SER A 623 41.05 5.51 -30.53
CA SER A 623 42.20 6.17 -31.17
C SER A 623 43.48 5.35 -31.07
N LYS A 624 44.22 5.26 -32.17
CA LYS A 624 45.66 4.97 -32.15
C LYS A 624 46.40 6.30 -31.96
N ALA A 625 47.37 6.36 -31.06
CA ALA A 625 48.23 7.52 -30.91
C ALA A 625 49.40 7.42 -31.89
N GLU A 626 49.75 8.52 -32.55
CA GLU A 626 50.95 8.64 -33.37
C GLU A 626 52.00 9.40 -32.56
N VAL A 627 53.04 8.66 -32.16
CA VAL A 627 54.14 9.16 -31.34
C VAL A 627 55.16 9.83 -32.25
N THR A 628 55.39 11.12 -32.04
CA THR A 628 56.39 11.93 -32.74
C THR A 628 57.30 12.64 -31.73
N GLU A 629 58.35 13.28 -32.24
CA GLU A 629 59.29 14.12 -31.46
C GLU A 629 58.64 15.37 -30.84
N LEU A 630 57.36 15.63 -31.11
CA LEU A 630 56.56 16.70 -30.51
C LEU A 630 55.32 16.19 -29.74
N SER A 631 54.66 15.13 -30.23
CA SER A 631 53.35 14.67 -29.76
C SER A 631 53.37 13.64 -28.61
N GLY A 632 54.55 13.17 -28.17
CA GLY A 632 54.66 12.29 -27.00
C GLY A 632 53.81 11.01 -27.07
N ALA A 633 53.49 10.43 -25.91
CA ALA A 633 52.68 9.21 -25.79
C ALA A 633 51.30 9.45 -25.16
N ILE A 634 50.34 8.63 -25.55
CA ILE A 634 49.05 8.47 -24.87
C ILE A 634 48.91 6.99 -24.49
N VAL A 635 48.71 6.73 -23.20
CA VAL A 635 48.63 5.37 -22.64
C VAL A 635 47.37 5.25 -21.80
N VAL A 636 46.49 4.30 -22.13
CA VAL A 636 45.35 3.95 -21.27
C VAL A 636 45.88 3.11 -20.12
N THR A 637 45.94 3.67 -18.91
CA THR A 637 46.60 3.06 -17.75
C THR A 637 45.67 2.14 -16.95
N ALA A 638 44.36 2.44 -16.92
CA ALA A 638 43.36 1.56 -16.32
C ALA A 638 41.99 1.71 -16.98
N LYS A 639 41.18 0.64 -16.89
CA LYS A 639 39.77 0.62 -17.27
C LYS A 639 38.96 -0.05 -16.16
N GLN A 640 37.98 0.64 -15.63
CA GLN A 640 36.96 0.15 -14.71
C GLN A 640 35.57 0.53 -15.26
N ALA A 641 34.51 -0.07 -14.73
CA ALA A 641 33.15 0.34 -15.10
C ALA A 641 32.95 1.81 -14.68
N GLY A 642 32.55 2.67 -15.62
CA GLY A 642 32.35 4.11 -15.39
C GLY A 642 33.61 4.95 -15.15
N ALA A 643 34.82 4.37 -15.13
CA ALA A 643 36.05 5.13 -14.95
C ALA A 643 37.18 4.59 -15.84
N THR A 644 37.82 5.46 -16.62
CA THR A 644 38.99 5.11 -17.42
C THR A 644 40.08 6.15 -17.23
N ASP A 645 41.28 5.66 -16.95
CA ASP A 645 42.47 6.47 -16.69
C ASP A 645 43.35 6.49 -17.95
N ILE A 646 43.73 7.68 -18.38
CA ILE A 646 44.63 7.90 -19.51
C ILE A 646 45.77 8.80 -19.07
N ARG A 647 47.00 8.32 -19.27
CA ARG A 647 48.23 9.10 -19.17
C ARG A 647 48.49 9.79 -20.51
N VAL A 648 48.81 11.09 -20.46
CA VAL A 648 49.15 11.91 -21.64
C VAL A 648 50.48 12.60 -21.39
N GLU A 649 51.46 12.35 -22.26
CA GLU A 649 52.82 12.90 -22.19
C GLU A 649 53.03 14.02 -23.22
N ASN A 650 53.75 15.07 -22.82
CA ASN A 650 54.22 16.10 -23.76
C ASN A 650 55.73 16.20 -23.68
N GLN A 651 56.35 16.39 -24.84
CA GLN A 651 57.77 16.68 -24.94
C GLN A 651 58.04 18.09 -24.41
N PRO A 652 59.18 18.34 -23.73
CA PRO A 652 59.77 19.68 -23.69
C PRO A 652 59.87 20.24 -25.12
N ALA A 653 59.44 21.47 -25.34
CA ALA A 653 59.51 22.08 -26.66
C ALA A 653 60.98 22.28 -27.11
N PRO A 654 61.26 22.50 -28.39
CA PRO A 654 62.63 22.76 -28.84
C PRO A 654 63.23 24.03 -28.25
N PHE A 655 64.54 24.05 -28.03
CA PHE A 655 65.33 25.19 -27.56
C PHE A 655 66.13 25.83 -28.69
N THR A 656 66.68 27.02 -28.44
CA THR A 656 67.55 27.74 -29.39
C THR A 656 68.98 27.73 -28.89
N LEU A 657 69.94 27.30 -29.73
CA LEU A 657 71.35 27.54 -29.48
C LEU A 657 71.77 28.86 -30.13
N LYS A 658 72.33 29.78 -29.35
CA LYS A 658 72.86 31.06 -29.81
C LYS A 658 74.38 31.09 -29.62
N ILE A 659 75.12 31.24 -30.71
CA ILE A 659 76.58 31.38 -30.67
C ILE A 659 76.92 32.87 -30.81
N CYS A 660 77.70 33.38 -29.87
CA CYS A 660 78.36 34.69 -29.93
C CYS A 660 79.84 34.46 -30.28
N LYS A 661 80.30 35.01 -31.41
CA LYS A 661 81.65 34.81 -31.91
C LYS A 661 82.51 36.04 -31.69
N GLU A 662 83.56 35.88 -30.91
CA GLU A 662 84.45 36.96 -30.50
C GLU A 662 85.92 36.56 -30.73
N ASN A 663 86.84 37.49 -30.46
CA ASN A 663 88.27 37.24 -30.31
C ASN A 663 88.75 37.48 -28.86
N GLU A 664 90.04 37.35 -28.62
CA GLU A 664 90.69 37.53 -27.31
C GLU A 664 90.61 38.95 -26.70
N LYS A 665 89.88 39.88 -27.36
CA LYS A 665 89.71 41.29 -26.98
C LYS A 665 88.23 41.73 -27.02
N GLY A 666 87.28 40.79 -27.08
CA GLY A 666 85.83 41.09 -27.12
C GLY A 666 85.35 41.71 -28.44
N LYS A 667 86.14 41.63 -29.52
CA LYS A 667 85.69 42.07 -30.86
C LYS A 667 84.85 40.96 -31.48
N VAL A 668 83.59 41.25 -31.78
CA VAL A 668 82.67 40.36 -32.50
C VAL A 668 83.14 40.05 -33.94
N LEU A 669 82.88 38.83 -34.43
CA LEU A 669 83.43 38.30 -35.69
C LEU A 669 82.34 37.75 -36.63
N GLU A 670 82.12 38.45 -37.76
CA GLU A 670 81.32 37.99 -38.90
C GLU A 670 82.04 36.89 -39.70
N GLY A 671 81.28 35.96 -40.29
CA GLY A 671 81.77 34.99 -41.27
C GLY A 671 82.33 33.67 -40.74
N ALA A 672 82.26 33.40 -39.43
CA ALA A 672 82.64 32.10 -38.86
C ALA A 672 81.60 31.06 -39.24
N LYS A 673 82.01 29.92 -39.81
CA LYS A 673 81.10 28.86 -40.25
C LYS A 673 81.06 27.73 -39.22
N PHE A 674 79.86 27.39 -38.79
CA PHE A 674 79.61 26.29 -37.85
C PHE A 674 78.82 25.17 -38.52
N THR A 675 79.08 23.94 -38.09
CA THR A 675 78.23 22.79 -38.39
C THR A 675 77.85 22.10 -37.08
N LEU A 676 76.57 21.80 -36.93
CA LEU A 676 76.02 20.99 -35.85
C LEU A 676 75.78 19.57 -36.38
N TYR A 677 76.12 18.57 -35.58
CA TYR A 677 76.05 17.16 -35.91
C TYR A 677 75.27 16.36 -34.86
N SER A 678 74.75 15.20 -35.24
CA SER A 678 74.05 14.26 -34.33
C SER A 678 74.95 13.11 -33.84
N ASP A 679 76.26 13.19 -34.08
CA ASP A 679 77.24 12.16 -33.75
C ASP A 679 78.62 12.78 -33.47
N SER A 680 79.34 12.19 -32.52
CA SER A 680 80.68 12.65 -32.10
C SER A 680 81.72 12.55 -33.23
N GLY A 681 81.52 11.63 -34.18
CA GLY A 681 82.32 11.51 -35.40
C GLY A 681 82.12 12.65 -36.40
N CYS A 682 81.22 13.60 -36.14
CA CYS A 682 80.90 14.74 -37.00
C CYS A 682 80.55 14.32 -38.45
N SER A 683 79.80 13.22 -38.60
CA SER A 683 79.47 12.62 -39.90
C SER A 683 78.04 12.95 -40.40
N ARG A 684 77.10 13.19 -39.48
CA ARG A 684 75.67 13.45 -39.75
C ARG A 684 75.32 14.89 -39.40
N THR A 685 75.35 15.78 -40.39
CA THR A 685 74.95 17.19 -40.21
C THR A 685 73.46 17.31 -39.84
N VAL A 686 73.20 18.01 -38.73
CA VAL A 686 71.86 18.50 -38.35
C VAL A 686 71.63 19.88 -38.95
N ALA A 687 72.59 20.81 -38.79
CA ALA A 687 72.46 22.18 -39.28
C ALA A 687 73.82 22.80 -39.66
N LYS A 688 73.79 23.85 -40.47
CA LYS A 688 74.94 24.70 -40.83
C LYS A 688 74.54 26.16 -40.77
N ALA A 689 75.39 26.98 -40.16
CA ALA A 689 75.15 28.42 -40.01
C ALA A 689 76.46 29.21 -40.10
N VAL A 690 76.33 30.52 -40.29
CA VAL A 690 77.46 31.46 -40.42
C VAL A 690 77.17 32.68 -39.56
N THR A 691 78.17 33.22 -38.85
CA THR A 691 77.98 34.39 -37.98
C THR A 691 77.73 35.68 -38.76
N GLY A 692 76.76 36.46 -38.30
CA GLY A 692 76.38 37.76 -38.87
C GLY A 692 77.30 38.91 -38.46
N LYS A 693 76.91 40.13 -38.83
CA LYS A 693 77.66 41.39 -38.61
C LYS A 693 77.85 41.77 -37.15
N ASP A 694 76.96 41.29 -36.29
CA ASP A 694 77.01 41.38 -34.84
C ASP A 694 77.85 40.24 -34.20
N GLY A 695 78.41 39.35 -35.03
CA GLY A 695 79.13 38.16 -34.62
C GLY A 695 78.24 37.04 -34.07
N THR A 696 76.91 37.10 -34.20
CA THR A 696 76.02 36.05 -33.69
C THR A 696 75.49 35.11 -34.79
N LEU A 697 75.07 33.92 -34.39
CA LEU A 697 74.12 33.09 -35.14
C LEU A 697 73.21 32.33 -34.18
N THR A 698 72.04 31.91 -34.67
CA THR A 698 71.13 31.00 -33.96
C THR A 698 70.94 29.69 -34.71
N LEU A 699 70.74 28.61 -33.96
CA LEU A 699 70.23 27.32 -34.42
C LEU A 699 69.00 27.00 -33.58
N GLU A 700 67.83 27.09 -34.22
CA GLU A 700 66.52 26.84 -33.61
C GLU A 700 66.10 25.38 -33.81
N GLY A 701 65.12 24.91 -33.04
CA GLY A 701 64.55 23.56 -33.24
C GLY A 701 65.38 22.42 -32.63
N LEU A 702 66.24 22.69 -31.64
CA LEU A 702 67.03 21.64 -30.97
C LEU A 702 66.22 21.00 -29.82
N HIS A 703 66.24 19.69 -29.68
CA HIS A 703 65.38 18.97 -28.74
C HIS A 703 66.09 18.73 -27.39
N PRO A 704 65.49 19.10 -26.25
CA PRO A 704 66.03 18.74 -24.94
C PRO A 704 66.18 17.21 -24.78
N GLY A 705 67.20 16.78 -24.03
CA GLY A 705 67.62 15.38 -23.91
C GLY A 705 68.39 14.83 -25.11
N THR A 706 68.51 15.59 -26.21
CA THR A 706 69.32 15.19 -27.37
C THR A 706 70.73 15.77 -27.27
N VAL A 707 71.74 14.91 -27.38
CA VAL A 707 73.15 15.31 -27.48
C VAL A 707 73.48 15.67 -28.93
N TYR A 708 74.06 16.84 -29.12
CA TYR A 708 74.56 17.33 -30.40
C TYR A 708 76.05 17.67 -30.30
N TYR A 709 76.74 17.70 -31.45
CA TYR A 709 78.15 18.01 -31.54
C TYR A 709 78.35 19.24 -32.42
N LEU A 710 78.86 20.33 -31.85
CA LEU A 710 79.11 21.60 -32.53
C LEU A 710 80.59 21.70 -32.91
N LYS A 711 80.88 22.05 -34.17
CA LYS A 711 82.23 22.32 -34.65
C LYS A 711 82.28 23.61 -35.47
N GLU A 712 83.30 24.44 -35.24
CA GLU A 712 83.66 25.51 -36.18
C GLU A 712 84.41 24.88 -37.36
N THR A 713 83.87 25.02 -38.56
CA THR A 713 84.41 24.38 -39.78
C THR A 713 85.19 25.35 -40.66
N GLU A 714 85.02 26.66 -40.50
CA GLU A 714 85.84 27.67 -41.16
C GLU A 714 85.91 28.97 -40.34
N ALA A 715 87.11 29.33 -39.87
CA ALA A 715 87.35 30.55 -39.12
C ALA A 715 87.24 31.83 -39.99
N PRO A 716 86.83 32.97 -39.41
CA PRO A 716 86.82 34.27 -40.07
C PRO A 716 88.19 34.69 -40.64
N ALA A 717 88.16 35.56 -41.65
CA ALA A 717 89.38 36.06 -42.28
C ALA A 717 90.29 36.79 -41.26
N GLY A 718 91.54 36.30 -41.14
CA GLY A 718 92.54 36.81 -40.19
C GLY A 718 92.62 36.07 -38.85
N TYR A 719 91.77 35.06 -38.64
CA TYR A 719 91.69 34.29 -37.40
C TYR A 719 92.01 32.80 -37.62
N ARG A 720 92.32 32.10 -36.54
CA ARG A 720 92.53 30.63 -36.52
C ARG A 720 91.25 29.91 -36.12
N LEU A 721 91.17 28.62 -36.43
CA LEU A 721 90.18 27.74 -35.80
C LEU A 721 90.57 27.55 -34.32
N PRO A 722 89.60 27.35 -33.41
CA PRO A 722 89.87 26.99 -32.03
C PRO A 722 90.45 25.57 -31.96
N MET A 723 91.48 25.39 -31.15
CA MET A 723 92.19 24.12 -30.91
C MET A 723 92.16 23.77 -29.43
N ASP A 724 92.23 22.48 -29.10
CA ASP A 724 92.38 21.97 -27.73
C ASP A 724 93.84 22.02 -27.24
N GLU A 725 94.12 21.46 -26.05
CA GLU A 725 95.47 21.45 -25.46
C GLU A 725 96.43 20.52 -26.23
N GLU A 726 95.89 19.52 -26.93
CA GLU A 726 96.58 18.59 -27.82
C GLU A 726 96.86 19.18 -29.22
N GLY A 727 96.07 20.18 -29.65
CA GLY A 727 96.23 20.89 -30.92
C GLY A 727 95.31 20.44 -32.06
N GLU A 728 94.29 19.65 -31.75
CA GLU A 728 93.25 19.20 -32.69
C GLU A 728 92.07 20.20 -32.74
N ASP A 729 91.22 20.08 -33.77
CA ASP A 729 90.06 20.98 -33.95
C ASP A 729 89.00 20.76 -32.84
N VAL A 730 88.65 21.81 -32.08
CA VAL A 730 87.65 21.71 -30.99
C VAL A 730 86.27 21.29 -31.51
N VAL A 731 85.68 20.30 -30.82
CA VAL A 731 84.27 19.93 -30.92
C VAL A 731 83.64 20.07 -29.54
N TRP A 732 82.52 20.80 -29.45
CA TRP A 732 81.73 20.88 -28.23
C TRP A 732 80.59 19.85 -28.28
N GLU A 733 80.59 18.93 -27.33
CA GLU A 733 79.40 18.14 -27.01
C GLU A 733 78.43 19.05 -26.25
N ILE A 734 77.20 19.16 -26.74
CA ILE A 734 76.17 20.01 -26.14
C ILE A 734 74.84 19.27 -25.98
N CYS A 735 74.16 19.53 -24.88
CA CYS A 735 72.83 19.03 -24.59
C CYS A 735 72.06 20.09 -23.80
N ALA A 736 70.73 20.02 -23.77
CA ALA A 736 69.93 20.77 -22.81
C ALA A 736 68.92 19.84 -22.13
N GLU A 737 68.74 19.96 -20.83
CA GLU A 737 67.67 19.29 -20.08
C GLU A 737 66.63 20.33 -19.66
N SER A 738 65.38 19.92 -19.51
CA SER A 738 64.33 20.80 -18.99
C SER A 738 63.29 20.00 -18.22
N SER A 739 62.92 20.51 -17.06
CA SER A 739 61.78 20.01 -16.27
C SER A 739 60.82 21.18 -16.08
N VAL A 740 59.77 21.24 -16.90
CA VAL A 740 58.77 22.31 -16.83
C VAL A 740 58.01 22.30 -15.50
N PRO A 741 57.67 21.14 -14.88
CA PRO A 741 57.09 21.07 -13.54
C PRO A 741 57.98 21.67 -12.45
N GLU A 742 59.29 21.39 -12.47
CA GLU A 742 60.26 21.94 -11.51
C GLU A 742 60.74 23.36 -11.91
N GLY A 743 60.39 23.79 -13.12
CA GLY A 743 60.71 25.10 -13.68
C GLY A 743 62.14 25.25 -14.20
N THR A 744 62.87 24.16 -14.41
CA THR A 744 64.30 24.16 -14.77
C THR A 744 64.54 24.08 -16.28
N PHE A 745 65.65 24.69 -16.70
CA PHE A 745 66.27 24.50 -18.00
C PHE A 745 67.79 24.58 -17.79
N THR A 746 68.49 23.49 -18.07
CA THR A 746 69.92 23.34 -17.81
C THR A 746 70.63 23.07 -19.12
N PHE A 747 71.60 23.92 -19.48
CA PHE A 747 72.44 23.72 -20.65
C PHE A 747 73.71 22.98 -20.26
N TYR A 748 74.14 22.00 -21.06
CA TYR A 748 75.34 21.22 -20.84
C TYR A 748 76.34 21.45 -21.97
N VAL A 749 77.60 21.67 -21.61
CA VAL A 749 78.74 21.72 -22.54
C VAL A 749 79.84 20.80 -22.02
N ASN A 750 80.25 19.82 -22.82
CA ASN A 750 81.23 18.78 -22.48
C ASN A 750 80.96 18.16 -21.09
N GLY A 751 79.70 17.77 -20.84
CA GLY A 751 79.22 17.19 -19.58
C GLY A 751 79.03 18.16 -18.41
N LYS A 752 79.48 19.42 -18.50
CA LYS A 752 79.30 20.42 -17.42
C LYS A 752 77.99 21.19 -17.59
N ALA A 753 77.23 21.29 -16.50
CA ALA A 753 75.96 22.03 -16.43
C ALA A 753 76.12 23.55 -16.24
N TYR A 754 75.18 24.29 -16.83
CA TYR A 754 75.03 25.75 -16.79
C TYR A 754 73.54 26.12 -16.66
N THR A 755 73.22 26.99 -15.70
CA THR A 755 71.84 27.43 -15.36
C THR A 755 71.74 28.94 -15.07
N ASP A 756 72.86 29.62 -15.11
CA ASP A 756 73.06 31.05 -14.88
C ASP A 756 72.98 31.86 -16.19
N ARG A 757 73.05 33.19 -16.07
CA ARG A 757 72.93 34.14 -17.19
C ARG A 757 74.27 34.74 -17.64
N GLU A 758 75.38 34.33 -17.02
CA GLU A 758 76.68 34.99 -17.12
C GLU A 758 77.78 34.02 -17.56
N GLY A 759 78.91 34.55 -18.04
CA GLY A 759 80.07 33.76 -18.45
C GLY A 759 80.05 33.30 -19.91
N GLN A 760 80.92 32.32 -20.21
CA GLN A 760 81.18 31.86 -21.58
C GLN A 760 80.01 31.04 -22.14
N PHE A 761 79.45 30.15 -21.34
CA PHE A 761 78.28 29.33 -21.67
C PHE A 761 77.21 29.62 -20.61
N CYS A 762 75.98 29.92 -21.02
CA CYS A 762 74.92 30.34 -20.10
C CYS A 762 73.51 30.10 -20.70
N VAL A 763 72.47 30.31 -19.89
CA VAL A 763 71.05 30.24 -20.27
C VAL A 763 70.46 31.64 -20.28
N GLU A 764 69.83 32.06 -21.39
CA GLU A 764 69.16 33.35 -21.52
C GLU A 764 67.73 33.24 -22.09
N GLY A 765 67.01 34.36 -22.14
CA GLY A 765 65.60 34.41 -22.52
C GLY A 765 64.62 34.05 -21.38
N THR A 766 63.38 33.75 -21.76
CA THR A 766 62.29 33.29 -20.87
C THR A 766 62.08 31.77 -20.96
N LYS A 767 61.16 31.23 -20.13
CA LYS A 767 60.68 29.84 -20.23
C LYS A 767 60.10 29.47 -21.61
N LYS A 768 59.73 30.46 -22.42
CA LYS A 768 59.28 30.24 -23.79
C LYS A 768 60.48 30.13 -24.75
N ASP A 769 61.31 31.17 -24.75
CA ASP A 769 62.40 31.37 -25.73
C ASP A 769 63.53 30.33 -25.59
N ARG A 770 63.87 29.99 -24.33
CA ARG A 770 64.86 28.96 -23.93
C ARG A 770 66.11 28.96 -24.81
N ILE A 771 66.96 29.96 -24.57
CA ILE A 771 68.17 30.18 -25.34
C ILE A 771 69.37 29.64 -24.56
N ALA A 772 70.01 28.61 -25.09
CA ALA A 772 71.35 28.19 -24.69
C ALA A 772 72.37 29.09 -25.41
N ARG A 773 73.14 29.89 -24.68
CA ARG A 773 74.14 30.80 -25.25
C ARG A 773 75.55 30.24 -25.08
N MET A 774 76.34 30.28 -26.15
CA MET A 774 77.77 29.97 -26.15
C MET A 774 78.60 31.14 -26.67
N THR A 775 79.71 31.46 -26.02
CA THR A 775 80.70 32.43 -26.49
C THR A 775 81.95 31.68 -26.96
N ILE A 776 82.26 31.79 -28.25
CA ILE A 776 83.36 31.05 -28.88
C ILE A 776 84.40 32.05 -29.37
N TYR A 777 85.63 31.91 -28.89
CA TYR A 777 86.75 32.81 -29.16
C TYR A 777 87.68 32.23 -30.23
N ASN A 778 88.11 33.06 -31.20
CA ASN A 778 89.23 32.71 -32.08
C ASN A 778 90.37 33.70 -31.85
N GLU A 779 91.58 33.19 -31.71
CA GLU A 779 92.76 34.02 -31.57
C GLU A 779 93.09 34.79 -32.86
N THR A 780 93.49 36.04 -32.68
CA THR A 780 94.04 36.87 -33.76
C THR A 780 95.39 36.30 -34.23
N GLY A 781 95.39 35.53 -35.33
CA GLY A 781 96.59 34.82 -35.78
C GLY A 781 96.58 34.50 -37.27
N ILE A 782 97.65 34.91 -37.97
CA ILE A 782 97.84 34.62 -39.39
C ILE A 782 97.88 33.09 -39.61
N ARG A 783 97.23 32.62 -40.68
CA ARG A 783 97.42 31.25 -41.21
C ARG A 783 98.87 31.08 -41.66
N LEU A 784 99.67 30.35 -40.88
CA LEU A 784 100.82 29.65 -41.45
C LEU A 784 100.26 28.51 -42.33
N PRO A 785 100.81 28.28 -43.55
CA PRO A 785 100.40 27.13 -44.36
C PRO A 785 100.75 25.83 -43.63
N LYS A 786 99.95 24.76 -43.80
CA LYS A 786 100.16 23.46 -43.11
C LYS A 786 101.59 22.96 -43.28
N THR A 787 102.42 23.09 -42.24
CA THR A 787 103.80 22.57 -42.17
C THR A 787 103.81 21.06 -41.89
N GLY A 788 103.00 20.32 -42.64
CA GLY A 788 102.77 18.88 -42.55
C GLY A 788 102.66 18.22 -43.93
N SER A 789 103.31 18.81 -44.94
CA SER A 789 103.44 18.24 -46.29
C SER A 789 104.90 17.89 -46.57
N GLY A 790 105.14 16.83 -47.37
CA GLY A 790 106.46 16.20 -47.54
C GLY A 790 107.58 17.10 -48.08
N GLY A 791 107.25 18.29 -48.59
CA GLY A 791 108.23 19.31 -48.98
C GLY A 791 109.19 19.72 -47.85
N THR A 792 108.74 19.76 -46.59
CA THR A 792 109.63 20.08 -45.46
C THR A 792 110.72 19.02 -45.28
N LEU A 793 110.37 17.74 -45.45
CA LEU A 793 111.33 16.63 -45.34
C LEU A 793 112.40 16.70 -46.45
N LEU A 794 111.99 17.06 -47.67
CA LEU A 794 112.89 17.28 -48.81
C LEU A 794 113.85 18.45 -48.56
N MET A 795 113.39 19.57 -48.00
CA MET A 795 114.25 20.73 -47.71
C MET A 795 115.28 20.41 -46.60
N THR A 796 114.89 19.70 -45.55
CA THR A 796 115.83 19.25 -44.51
C THR A 796 116.84 18.25 -45.05
N ALA A 797 116.41 17.29 -45.89
CA ALA A 797 117.32 16.34 -46.54
C ALA A 797 118.30 17.04 -47.50
N ALA A 798 117.84 18.04 -48.27
CA ALA A 798 118.70 18.85 -49.12
C ALA A 798 119.74 19.66 -48.30
N GLY A 799 119.34 20.22 -47.16
CA GLY A 799 120.26 20.90 -46.23
C GLY A 799 121.36 19.98 -45.70
N ILE A 800 121.01 18.75 -45.31
CA ILE A 800 121.96 17.73 -44.84
C ILE A 800 122.92 17.31 -45.97
N LEU A 801 122.41 17.11 -47.20
CA LEU A 801 123.23 16.80 -48.38
C LEU A 801 124.21 17.93 -48.74
N LEU A 802 123.77 19.19 -48.66
CA LEU A 802 124.64 20.36 -48.88
C LEU A 802 125.72 20.49 -47.81
N ALA A 803 125.41 20.20 -46.54
CA ALA A 803 126.40 20.16 -45.47
C ALA A 803 127.45 19.05 -45.69
N ALA A 804 127.03 17.86 -46.13
CA ALA A 804 127.92 16.76 -46.48
C ALA A 804 128.82 17.08 -47.71
N ALA A 805 128.27 17.78 -48.71
CA ALA A 805 129.02 18.27 -49.85
C ALA A 805 130.08 19.31 -49.45
N ALA A 806 129.73 20.28 -48.60
CA ALA A 806 130.68 21.28 -48.09
C ALA A 806 131.81 20.63 -47.26
N PHE A 807 131.50 19.63 -46.43
CA PHE A 807 132.50 18.92 -45.64
C PHE A 807 133.45 18.09 -46.51
N THR A 808 132.94 17.40 -47.54
CA THR A 808 133.77 16.59 -48.44
C THR A 808 134.65 17.41 -49.39
N VAL A 809 134.24 18.64 -49.74
CA VAL A 809 135.12 19.61 -50.44
C VAL A 809 136.22 20.12 -49.50
N SER A 810 135.88 20.54 -48.29
CA SER A 810 136.82 21.11 -47.30
C SER A 810 138.00 20.18 -46.94
N VAL A 811 137.78 18.85 -46.97
CA VAL A 811 138.81 17.85 -46.67
C VAL A 811 139.74 17.55 -47.85
N ARG A 812 139.35 17.88 -49.09
CA ARG A 812 140.08 17.46 -50.31
C ARG A 812 141.21 18.39 -50.74
N ASP A 813 141.19 19.65 -50.30
CA ASP A 813 142.10 20.73 -50.74
C ASP A 813 143.38 20.92 -49.90
N ARG A 814 143.70 19.99 -48.99
CA ARG A 814 144.92 20.04 -48.15
C ARG A 814 145.95 18.93 -48.45
N GLY A 815 146.09 18.53 -49.71
CA GLY A 815 146.98 17.43 -50.11
C GLY A 815 147.83 17.70 -51.37
N THR A 816 149.14 17.96 -51.18
CA THR A 816 150.20 18.08 -52.21
C THR A 816 150.09 19.29 -53.16
N GLY A 817 151.15 20.03 -53.54
CA GLY A 817 152.57 20.07 -53.13
C GLY A 817 153.08 21.53 -53.16
N ARG A 818 154.39 21.86 -53.16
CA ARG A 818 155.60 21.09 -53.50
C ARG A 818 156.84 21.66 -52.77
N ARG A 819 157.99 20.99 -52.93
CA ARG A 819 159.28 21.19 -52.21
C ARG A 819 160.23 22.19 -52.93
N LYS A 820 161.20 22.72 -52.16
CA LYS A 820 162.35 23.58 -52.57
C LYS A 820 161.99 25.05 -52.84
N ARG A 821 162.91 26.01 -52.64
CA ARG A 821 164.37 25.90 -52.46
C ARG A 821 164.87 26.64 -51.22
#